data_AF-A0A6P3R607-F1
#
_entry.id   AF-A0A6P3R607-F1
#
_cell.length_a   1.000
_cell.length_b   1.000
_cell.length_c   1.000
_cell.angle_alpha   90.00
_cell.angle_beta   90.00
_cell.angle_gamma   90.00
#
_symmetry.space_group_name_H-M   'P 1'
#
loop_
_entity.id
_entity.type
_entity.pdbx_description
1 polymer ?
#
loop_
_entity_poly.entity_id
_entity_poly.type
_entity_poly.pdbx_seq_one_letter_code
_entity_poly.pdbx_strand_id
1 'polypeptide(L)'
;MVACLLLRAWSRGPAVGPGAPCRLLSASSGPGQYLHRSVVPTMHFQDSLPRLPIPKLEDTIRRYLSAQKPLLDDGQFRKTEQFCKSFENGIGKELHEQLVAQDKQNKHTSYISGPWFDMYLTARDSIVLNFNPFMAFNPDPKSEYNDQLTRATNMTVSAIRFLRTLRAGLLEPEVFHLNPAKSDTDTFKKLIRFVPSSLSWYGAYLVNAYPLDMSQYFRLFNSTRLPRPGRDELFTDDKARHLLVLRKGHFYVFDVLDEDGNIVNASEIQAHLKYILSDNSPAPEFPLAYLGSENRDVWAELRQKLVSDGNEENLRKVDSAVFCLCLDDFPIKDLVHLSHNMLHGDGTNRWFDKSFNLIIAKDGTAAVHFEHAWGDGVAVLRFFNEVFKDSTQAPAVTPQSQPVRADSSVAVQKLSFKLNDALKAGISAAKEKFDATTKTLTIDLIRFQRGGKEFLKKQKLSPDSVAQLAFQMAFLRQYGQTVATYESCSTAAFKHGRTETIRPASIFTKRCSEAFVREPSKHSAKELQQMMAECSKYHGQLTKEAAMGQGFDRHLFALRYLAAAKGIVLPELYLDPAYGQINHNILSTSTLNSPAVNIGGFAPVVPDGFGIGYAVHDNWIGCNISSYPGRNAREFLQCVEKALEDMFDAIEGKPIKI
;
A
#
# COMPACT_ATOMS: atom_id res chain seq x y z
N MET A 1 -60.91 4.75 -45.85
CA MET A 1 -61.23 6.12 -46.31
C MET A 1 -60.70 7.06 -45.25
N VAL A 2 -59.49 7.61 -45.44
CA VAL A 2 -59.25 8.92 -46.13
C VAL A 2 -59.57 10.04 -45.14
N ALA A 3 -58.72 11.02 -44.83
CA ALA A 3 -57.41 11.46 -45.32
C ALA A 3 -57.07 12.67 -44.43
N CYS A 4 -55.85 12.85 -43.90
CA CYS A 4 -54.60 13.23 -44.56
C CYS A 4 -54.29 14.73 -44.34
N LEU A 5 -52.98 14.98 -44.23
CA LEU A 5 -52.22 16.24 -44.38
C LEU A 5 -51.89 17.02 -43.09
N LEU A 6 -50.64 17.35 -42.73
CA LEU A 6 -49.29 17.05 -43.27
C LEU A 6 -48.21 17.35 -42.21
N LEU A 7 -47.20 16.47 -42.15
CA LEU A 7 -45.75 16.70 -42.05
C LEU A 7 -45.14 17.59 -40.95
N ARG A 8 -44.44 16.94 -40.01
CA ARG A 8 -42.96 16.77 -40.06
C ARG A 8 -42.51 15.82 -38.95
N ALA A 9 -42.11 14.61 -39.36
CA ALA A 9 -41.48 13.62 -38.50
C ALA A 9 -39.94 13.82 -38.52
N TRP A 10 -39.26 13.56 -37.41
CA TRP A 10 -38.35 12.40 -37.27
C TRP A 10 -37.80 12.32 -35.84
N SER A 11 -37.93 11.11 -35.30
CA SER A 11 -37.43 10.60 -34.03
C SER A 11 -35.90 10.48 -33.97
N ARG A 12 -35.29 10.76 -32.82
CA ARG A 12 -33.95 10.26 -32.47
C ARG A 12 -33.96 9.72 -31.03
N GLY A 13 -33.85 8.40 -30.91
CA GLY A 13 -33.42 7.72 -29.69
C GLY A 13 -31.93 7.97 -29.42
N PRO A 14 -31.42 7.58 -28.23
CA PRO A 14 -30.04 7.82 -27.86
C PRO A 14 -29.12 6.99 -28.77
N ALA A 15 -28.19 7.69 -29.43
CA ALA A 15 -27.20 7.10 -30.31
C ALA A 15 -26.28 6.16 -29.52
N VAL A 16 -26.42 4.86 -29.76
CA VAL A 16 -25.37 3.88 -29.51
C VAL A 16 -24.27 4.18 -30.53
N GLY A 17 -23.16 4.77 -30.08
CA GLY A 17 -21.98 4.93 -30.91
C GLY A 17 -21.46 3.55 -31.33
N PRO A 18 -21.03 3.36 -32.60
CA PRO A 18 -20.48 2.10 -33.03
C PRO A 18 -19.23 1.80 -32.19
N GLY A 19 -19.15 0.56 -31.70
CA GLY A 19 -18.01 0.07 -30.93
C GLY A 19 -16.70 0.44 -31.60
N ALA A 20 -15.74 0.90 -30.80
CA ALA A 20 -14.40 1.21 -31.25
C ALA A 20 -13.88 0.03 -32.11
N PRO A 21 -13.36 0.29 -33.33
CA PRO A 21 -12.81 -0.77 -34.14
C PRO A 21 -11.70 -1.45 -33.34
N CYS A 22 -11.77 -2.77 -33.23
CA CYS A 22 -10.67 -3.58 -32.76
C CYS A 22 -9.51 -3.35 -33.74
N ARG A 23 -8.63 -2.38 -33.44
CA ARG A 23 -7.37 -2.24 -34.16
C ARG A 23 -6.60 -3.52 -33.87
N LEU A 24 -6.56 -4.40 -34.85
CA LEU A 24 -5.49 -5.38 -34.98
C LEU A 24 -4.19 -4.58 -34.83
N LEU A 25 -3.58 -4.70 -33.65
CA LEU A 25 -2.23 -4.20 -33.40
C LEU A 25 -1.37 -4.78 -34.53
N SER A 26 -0.83 -3.91 -35.37
CA SER A 26 0.16 -4.31 -36.35
C SER A 26 1.27 -5.08 -35.62
N ALA A 27 1.73 -6.17 -36.23
CA ALA A 27 2.83 -6.99 -35.74
C ALA A 27 4.19 -6.26 -35.73
N SER A 28 4.20 -4.92 -35.69
CA SER A 28 5.37 -4.04 -35.82
C SER A 28 5.88 -3.47 -34.49
N SER A 29 5.32 -3.83 -33.34
CA SER A 29 5.91 -3.44 -32.04
C SER A 29 7.09 -4.36 -31.71
N GLY A 30 8.31 -3.88 -31.96
CA GLY A 30 9.55 -4.62 -31.76
C GLY A 30 9.76 -5.15 -30.33
N PRO A 31 10.68 -6.12 -30.15
CA PRO A 31 11.09 -6.60 -28.83
C PRO A 31 11.60 -5.44 -27.96
N GLY A 32 11.18 -5.35 -26.69
CA GLY A 32 11.68 -4.36 -25.72
C GLY A 32 10.70 -3.27 -25.25
N GLN A 33 9.45 -3.31 -25.73
CA GLN A 33 8.43 -2.27 -25.53
C GLN A 33 7.39 -2.59 -24.42
N TYR A 34 7.30 -3.86 -24.01
CA TYR A 34 6.42 -4.39 -22.96
C TYR A 34 7.23 -5.36 -22.10
N LEU A 35 6.84 -5.53 -20.83
CA LEU A 35 7.44 -6.52 -19.91
C LEU A 35 7.17 -7.95 -20.37
N HIS A 36 5.90 -8.22 -20.70
CA HIS A 36 5.40 -9.50 -21.17
C HIS A 36 4.10 -9.28 -21.94
N ARG A 37 3.56 -10.36 -22.52
CA ARG A 37 2.35 -10.34 -23.34
C ARG A 37 1.39 -11.42 -22.90
N SER A 38 0.47 -11.08 -21.99
CA SER A 38 -0.58 -12.02 -21.58
C SER A 38 -1.50 -12.35 -22.75
N VAL A 39 -1.90 -13.62 -22.84
CA VAL A 39 -2.96 -14.06 -23.74
C VAL A 39 -4.36 -13.84 -23.15
N VAL A 40 -4.45 -13.54 -21.85
CA VAL A 40 -5.68 -13.20 -21.14
C VAL A 40 -5.66 -11.68 -20.91
N PRO A 41 -6.68 -10.93 -21.37
CA PRO A 41 -6.71 -9.48 -21.16
C PRO A 41 -6.58 -9.13 -19.68
N THR A 42 -5.80 -8.10 -19.33
CA THR A 42 -5.56 -7.71 -17.92
C THR A 42 -6.84 -7.59 -17.10
N MET A 43 -7.88 -6.96 -17.68
CA MET A 43 -9.15 -6.70 -17.01
C MET A 43 -10.20 -7.81 -17.23
N HIS A 44 -9.81 -8.98 -17.72
CA HIS A 44 -10.73 -10.03 -18.17
C HIS A 44 -11.74 -10.47 -17.10
N PHE A 45 -11.33 -10.54 -15.83
CA PHE A 45 -12.14 -11.00 -14.71
C PHE A 45 -12.99 -9.92 -14.04
N GLN A 46 -12.75 -8.63 -14.34
CA GLN A 46 -13.27 -7.52 -13.54
C GLN A 46 -14.81 -7.42 -13.52
N ASP A 47 -15.48 -7.86 -14.59
CA ASP A 47 -16.95 -7.80 -14.70
C ASP A 47 -17.67 -8.90 -13.93
N SER A 48 -16.98 -10.00 -13.61
CA SER A 48 -17.55 -11.16 -12.91
C SER A 48 -17.00 -11.37 -11.51
N LEU A 49 -16.19 -10.43 -11.00
CA LEU A 49 -15.76 -10.46 -9.60
C LEU A 49 -16.98 -10.51 -8.65
N PRO A 50 -16.93 -11.34 -7.60
CA PRO A 50 -18.00 -11.43 -6.62
C PRO A 50 -18.10 -10.12 -5.85
N ARG A 51 -19.31 -9.76 -5.42
CA ARG A 51 -19.53 -8.57 -4.60
C ARG A 51 -18.98 -8.81 -3.19
N LEU A 52 -18.36 -7.79 -2.61
CA LEU A 52 -17.89 -7.85 -1.22
C LEU A 52 -19.09 -8.06 -0.29
N PRO A 53 -19.13 -9.14 0.52
CA PRO A 53 -20.25 -9.37 1.42
C PRO A 53 -20.26 -8.35 2.55
N ILE A 54 -21.47 -8.02 3.03
CA ILE A 54 -21.67 -7.35 4.31
C ILE A 54 -21.91 -8.46 5.35
N PRO A 55 -21.11 -8.54 6.44
CA PRO A 55 -21.35 -9.50 7.51
C PRO A 55 -22.73 -9.30 8.14
N LYS A 56 -23.30 -10.35 8.71
CA LYS A 56 -24.47 -10.18 9.57
C LYS A 56 -24.10 -9.33 10.79
N LEU A 57 -25.02 -8.47 11.25
CA LEU A 57 -24.79 -7.63 12.41
C LEU A 57 -24.44 -8.45 13.67
N GLU A 58 -25.15 -9.56 13.90
CA GLU A 58 -24.90 -10.50 15.02
C GLU A 58 -23.45 -11.03 15.04
N ASP A 59 -22.92 -11.39 13.87
CA ASP A 59 -21.55 -11.89 13.73
C ASP A 59 -20.52 -10.79 13.94
N THR A 60 -20.79 -9.59 13.42
CA THR A 60 -19.94 -8.41 13.63
C THR A 60 -19.85 -8.06 15.12
N ILE A 61 -20.96 -8.05 15.84
CA ILE A 61 -20.98 -7.74 17.27
C ILE A 61 -20.27 -8.83 18.08
N ARG A 62 -20.51 -10.11 17.78
CA ARG A 62 -19.82 -11.24 18.41
C ARG A 62 -18.30 -11.20 18.19
N ARG A 63 -17.86 -10.86 16.97
CA ARG A 63 -16.43 -10.75 16.62
C ARG A 63 -15.77 -9.54 17.28
N TYR A 64 -16.45 -8.39 17.29
CA TYR A 64 -16.01 -7.19 18.02
C TYR A 64 -15.81 -7.50 19.51
N LEU A 65 -16.80 -8.10 20.18
CA LEU A 65 -16.67 -8.50 21.58
C LEU A 65 -15.53 -9.52 21.78
N SER A 66 -15.37 -10.49 20.88
CA SER A 66 -14.25 -11.45 20.95
C SER A 66 -12.88 -10.76 20.91
N ALA A 67 -12.73 -9.70 20.11
CA ALA A 67 -11.51 -8.91 20.02
C ALA A 67 -11.32 -7.95 21.22
N GLN A 68 -12.40 -7.55 21.90
CA GLN A 68 -12.33 -6.73 23.12
C GLN A 68 -11.95 -7.54 24.36
N LYS A 69 -12.31 -8.82 24.45
CA LYS A 69 -12.04 -9.69 25.61
C LYS A 69 -10.59 -9.66 26.13
N PRO A 70 -9.53 -9.70 25.29
CA PRO A 70 -8.17 -9.61 25.82
C PRO A 70 -7.76 -8.20 26.29
N LEU A 71 -8.48 -7.15 25.87
CA LEU A 71 -8.11 -5.74 26.06
C LEU A 71 -8.76 -5.10 27.29
N LEU A 72 -9.96 -5.55 27.65
CA LEU A 72 -10.79 -4.96 28.69
C LEU A 72 -10.78 -5.77 29.99
N ASP A 73 -11.00 -5.08 31.12
CA ASP A 73 -11.40 -5.75 32.36
C ASP A 73 -12.88 -6.18 32.34
N ASP A 74 -13.31 -6.98 33.32
CA ASP A 74 -14.67 -7.53 33.39
C ASP A 74 -15.76 -6.45 33.52
N GLY A 75 -15.45 -5.30 34.13
CA GLY A 75 -16.37 -4.18 34.28
C GLY A 75 -16.58 -3.45 32.96
N GLN A 76 -15.47 -3.09 32.30
CA GLN A 76 -15.44 -2.47 30.99
C GLN A 76 -16.10 -3.37 29.94
N PHE A 77 -15.78 -4.67 29.94
CA PHE A 77 -16.35 -5.63 29.00
C PHE A 77 -17.86 -5.76 29.14
N ARG A 78 -18.40 -5.85 30.38
CA ARG A 78 -19.85 -5.91 30.61
C ARG A 78 -20.57 -4.66 30.13
N LYS A 79 -19.97 -3.48 30.32
CA LYS A 79 -20.52 -2.21 29.81
C LYS A 79 -20.53 -2.18 28.26
N THR A 80 -19.42 -2.57 27.64
CA THR A 80 -19.32 -2.70 26.18
C THR A 80 -20.37 -3.67 25.64
N GLU A 81 -20.57 -4.81 26.31
CA GLU A 81 -21.59 -5.80 25.93
C GLU A 81 -23.02 -5.23 25.98
N GLN A 82 -23.33 -4.39 26.98
CA GLN A 82 -24.61 -3.70 27.06
C GLN A 82 -24.82 -2.72 25.90
N PHE A 83 -23.80 -1.94 25.53
CA PHE A 83 -23.86 -1.06 24.37
C PHE A 83 -24.00 -1.86 23.07
N CYS A 84 -23.27 -2.97 22.91
CA CYS A 84 -23.41 -3.87 21.78
C CYS A 84 -24.84 -4.43 21.67
N LYS A 85 -25.42 -4.93 22.76
CA LYS A 85 -26.80 -5.43 22.79
C LYS A 85 -27.81 -4.34 22.42
N SER A 86 -27.63 -3.12 22.93
CA SER A 86 -28.51 -1.99 22.64
C SER A 86 -28.38 -1.52 21.19
N PHE A 87 -27.16 -1.52 20.65
CA PHE A 87 -26.89 -1.19 19.25
C PHE A 87 -27.50 -2.23 18.30
N GLU A 88 -27.27 -3.51 18.57
CA GLU A 88 -27.78 -4.64 17.77
C GLU A 88 -29.31 -4.70 17.75
N ASN A 89 -29.97 -4.40 18.87
CA ASN A 89 -31.43 -4.41 18.97
C ASN A 89 -32.08 -3.03 18.70
N GLY A 90 -31.28 -2.01 18.39
CA GLY A 90 -31.72 -0.62 18.18
C GLY A 90 -31.17 -0.02 16.90
N ILE A 91 -30.55 1.16 17.00
CA ILE A 91 -30.10 1.95 15.85
C ILE A 91 -29.12 1.21 14.92
N GLY A 92 -28.32 0.28 15.45
CA GLY A 92 -27.40 -0.52 14.65
C GLY A 92 -28.12 -1.43 13.66
N LYS A 93 -29.28 -1.99 14.02
CA LYS A 93 -30.13 -2.77 13.13
C LYS A 93 -30.65 -1.93 11.97
N GLU A 94 -31.17 -0.74 12.27
CA GLU A 94 -31.69 0.18 11.26
C GLU A 94 -30.58 0.65 10.29
N LEU A 95 -29.40 0.99 10.83
CA LEU A 95 -28.24 1.35 10.02
C LEU A 95 -27.79 0.18 9.14
N HIS A 96 -27.80 -1.05 9.66
CA HIS A 96 -27.42 -2.24 8.91
C HIS A 96 -28.40 -2.54 7.77
N GLU A 97 -29.70 -2.47 8.01
CA GLU A 97 -30.73 -2.65 6.98
C GLU A 97 -30.57 -1.59 5.87
N GLN A 98 -30.28 -0.35 6.24
CA GLN A 98 -30.02 0.74 5.30
C GLN A 98 -28.71 0.54 4.51
N LEU A 99 -27.63 0.09 5.16
CA LEU A 99 -26.37 -0.22 4.49
C LEU A 99 -26.55 -1.34 3.46
N VAL A 100 -27.28 -2.40 3.82
CA VAL A 100 -27.61 -3.50 2.90
C VAL A 100 -28.50 -3.02 1.75
N ALA A 101 -29.46 -2.13 2.01
CA ALA A 101 -30.28 -1.53 0.96
C ALA A 101 -29.45 -0.67 0.01
N GLN A 102 -28.54 0.16 0.53
CA GLN A 102 -27.62 0.98 -0.27
C GLN A 102 -26.69 0.10 -1.11
N ASP A 103 -26.14 -0.97 -0.54
CA ASP A 103 -25.29 -1.94 -1.25
C ASP A 103 -26.06 -2.63 -2.40
N LYS A 104 -27.32 -3.04 -2.17
CA LYS A 104 -28.20 -3.59 -3.23
C LYS A 104 -28.48 -2.60 -4.37
N GLN A 105 -28.46 -1.29 -4.10
CA GLN A 105 -28.60 -0.26 -5.12
C GLN A 105 -27.29 0.02 -5.87
N ASN A 106 -26.14 -0.25 -5.24
CA ASN A 106 -24.81 0.06 -5.76
C ASN A 106 -23.98 -1.19 -6.07
N LYS A 107 -24.58 -2.17 -6.76
CA LYS A 107 -23.97 -3.49 -7.02
C LYS A 107 -22.66 -3.49 -7.82
N HIS A 108 -22.35 -2.39 -8.50
CA HIS A 108 -21.15 -2.23 -9.31
C HIS A 108 -19.89 -1.89 -8.49
N THR A 109 -20.04 -1.65 -7.18
CA THR A 109 -18.97 -1.33 -6.23
C THR A 109 -19.18 -2.12 -4.93
N SER A 110 -18.26 -1.94 -3.97
CA SER A 110 -18.39 -2.41 -2.60
C SER A 110 -18.92 -1.32 -1.67
N TYR A 111 -19.54 -1.74 -0.56
CA TYR A 111 -20.04 -0.84 0.49
C TYR A 111 -18.92 -0.02 1.17
N ILE A 112 -17.67 -0.47 1.07
CA ILE A 112 -16.55 0.09 1.83
C ILE A 112 -15.62 0.98 1.00
N SER A 113 -15.54 0.79 -0.32
CA SER A 113 -14.56 1.50 -1.17
C SER A 113 -14.67 3.03 -1.05
N GLY A 114 -15.89 3.57 -1.20
CA GLY A 114 -16.16 5.00 -1.08
C GLY A 114 -15.82 5.57 0.30
N PRO A 115 -16.43 5.05 1.39
CA PRO A 115 -16.11 5.49 2.76
C PRO A 115 -14.62 5.41 3.11
N TRP A 116 -13.91 4.38 2.64
CA TRP A 116 -12.49 4.20 2.92
C TRP A 116 -11.61 5.21 2.16
N PHE A 117 -11.94 5.54 0.91
CA PHE A 117 -11.31 6.67 0.21
C PHE A 117 -11.57 7.99 0.93
N ASP A 118 -12.82 8.23 1.35
CA ASP A 118 -13.21 9.47 2.01
C ASP A 118 -12.43 9.69 3.30
N MET A 119 -12.22 8.64 4.11
CA MET A 119 -11.41 8.70 5.34
C MET A 119 -10.00 9.26 5.09
N TYR A 120 -9.26 8.70 4.11
CA TYR A 120 -7.89 9.16 3.84
C TYR A 120 -7.84 10.52 3.14
N LEU A 121 -8.80 10.80 2.25
CA LEU A 121 -8.83 12.05 1.51
C LEU A 121 -9.34 13.22 2.35
N THR A 122 -10.14 12.98 3.39
CA THR A 122 -10.58 14.01 4.36
C THR A 122 -9.61 14.18 5.52
N ALA A 123 -8.74 13.20 5.81
CA ALA A 123 -7.68 13.37 6.81
C ALA A 123 -6.81 14.60 6.47
N ARG A 124 -6.52 15.41 7.50
CA ARG A 124 -5.81 16.68 7.38
C ARG A 124 -4.36 16.63 7.84
N ASP A 125 -3.97 15.55 8.50
CA ASP A 125 -2.58 15.33 8.93
C ASP A 125 -1.63 15.27 7.73
N SER A 126 -0.34 15.51 7.99
CA SER A 126 0.71 15.26 7.00
C SER A 126 0.61 13.83 6.49
N ILE A 127 0.77 13.63 5.18
CA ILE A 127 0.84 12.28 4.60
C ILE A 127 2.17 11.57 4.92
N VAL A 128 3.21 12.33 5.24
CA VAL A 128 4.51 11.80 5.64
C VAL A 128 4.41 11.24 7.05
N LEU A 129 4.97 10.04 7.24
CA LEU A 129 4.88 9.22 8.46
C LEU A 129 3.49 8.67 8.76
N ASN A 130 2.45 9.50 8.81
CA ASN A 130 1.11 9.07 9.23
C ASN A 130 0.47 8.05 8.28
N PHE A 131 0.75 8.15 6.97
CA PHE A 131 0.11 7.30 5.96
C PHE A 131 1.10 6.67 4.99
N ASN A 132 2.00 7.46 4.38
CA ASN A 132 2.86 6.98 3.29
C ASN A 132 3.92 5.98 3.81
N PRO A 133 3.91 4.72 3.31
CA PRO A 133 4.93 3.73 3.64
C PRO A 133 6.03 3.68 2.55
N PHE A 134 6.99 2.79 2.72
CA PHE A 134 7.96 2.46 1.67
C PHE A 134 8.23 0.94 1.56
N MET A 135 8.73 0.54 0.38
CA MET A 135 9.31 -0.79 0.12
C MET A 135 10.66 -0.62 -0.58
N ALA A 136 11.72 -1.20 -0.04
CA ALA A 136 13.05 -1.17 -0.64
C ALA A 136 13.35 -2.45 -1.42
N PHE A 137 13.96 -2.30 -2.59
CA PHE A 137 14.31 -3.41 -3.47
C PHE A 137 15.53 -4.14 -2.93
N ASN A 138 15.60 -5.46 -3.17
CA ASN A 138 16.88 -6.16 -3.14
C ASN A 138 17.84 -5.54 -4.18
N PRO A 139 19.17 -5.60 -3.97
CA PRO A 139 20.13 -5.18 -4.99
C PRO A 139 19.97 -6.04 -6.26
N ASP A 140 20.45 -5.52 -7.40
CA ASP A 140 20.67 -6.38 -8.57
C ASP A 140 21.70 -7.45 -8.17
N PRO A 141 21.45 -8.75 -8.45
CA PRO A 141 22.40 -9.83 -8.16
C PRO A 141 23.79 -9.61 -8.78
N LYS A 142 23.87 -8.85 -9.88
CA LYS A 142 25.12 -8.44 -10.52
C LYS A 142 25.57 -7.10 -9.95
N SER A 143 26.65 -7.11 -9.18
CA SER A 143 27.13 -5.94 -8.42
C SER A 143 27.28 -4.67 -9.28
N GLU A 144 27.78 -4.82 -10.51
CA GLU A 144 28.05 -3.73 -11.45
C GLU A 144 26.78 -3.04 -11.98
N TYR A 145 25.61 -3.69 -11.91
CA TYR A 145 24.32 -3.11 -12.28
C TYR A 145 23.74 -2.22 -11.18
N ASN A 146 24.38 -2.14 -10.00
CA ASN A 146 24.02 -1.25 -8.91
C ASN A 146 24.69 0.13 -9.00
N ASP A 147 25.32 0.48 -10.13
CA ASP A 147 25.65 1.89 -10.40
C ASP A 147 24.37 2.75 -10.47
N GLN A 148 24.38 3.94 -9.85
CA GLN A 148 23.20 4.80 -9.74
C GLN A 148 22.60 5.13 -11.11
N LEU A 149 23.41 5.51 -12.10
CA LEU A 149 22.92 5.90 -13.43
C LEU A 149 22.36 4.68 -14.17
N THR A 150 23.11 3.57 -14.18
CA THR A 150 22.66 2.32 -14.82
C THR A 150 21.35 1.83 -14.21
N ARG A 151 21.26 1.79 -12.88
CA ARG A 151 20.09 1.27 -12.18
C ARG A 151 18.89 2.18 -12.30
N ALA A 152 19.07 3.50 -12.17
CA ALA A 152 18.01 4.47 -12.39
C ALA A 152 17.44 4.38 -13.81
N THR A 153 18.30 4.19 -14.82
CA THR A 153 17.88 4.01 -16.21
C THR A 153 17.07 2.71 -16.37
N ASN A 154 17.62 1.57 -15.92
CA ASN A 154 16.96 0.27 -16.06
C ASN A 154 15.61 0.22 -15.35
N MET A 155 15.53 0.68 -14.10
CA MET A 155 14.28 0.69 -13.36
C MET A 155 13.26 1.66 -13.92
N THR A 156 13.70 2.81 -14.45
CA THR A 156 12.82 3.74 -15.17
C THR A 156 12.23 3.07 -16.41
N VAL A 157 13.07 2.47 -17.27
CA VAL A 157 12.59 1.80 -18.49
C VAL A 157 11.65 0.64 -18.14
N SER A 158 11.96 -0.17 -17.14
CA SER A 158 11.07 -1.24 -16.67
C SER A 158 9.74 -0.70 -16.13
N ALA A 159 9.74 0.44 -15.42
CA ALA A 159 8.50 1.10 -14.98
C ALA A 159 7.65 1.58 -16.17
N ILE A 160 8.26 2.12 -17.24
CA ILE A 160 7.53 2.51 -18.45
C ILE A 160 7.05 1.28 -19.24
N ARG A 161 7.84 0.21 -19.30
CA ARG A 161 7.37 -1.07 -19.84
C ARG A 161 6.15 -1.57 -19.06
N PHE A 162 6.14 -1.48 -17.73
CA PHE A 162 4.97 -1.82 -16.91
C PHE A 162 3.75 -0.98 -17.30
N LEU A 163 3.91 0.35 -17.36
CA LEU A 163 2.84 1.28 -17.78
C LEU A 163 2.23 0.86 -19.12
N ARG A 164 3.07 0.57 -20.11
CA ARG A 164 2.62 0.16 -21.44
C ARG A 164 1.97 -1.22 -21.44
N THR A 165 2.53 -2.17 -20.72
CA THR A 165 1.95 -3.52 -20.55
C THR A 165 0.56 -3.44 -19.92
N LEU A 166 0.38 -2.60 -18.89
CA LEU A 166 -0.91 -2.37 -18.25
C LEU A 166 -1.91 -1.72 -19.21
N ARG A 167 -1.54 -0.60 -19.85
CA ARG A 167 -2.44 0.16 -20.76
C ARG A 167 -2.82 -0.64 -22.01
N ALA A 168 -1.94 -1.49 -22.51
CA ALA A 168 -2.22 -2.36 -23.64
C ALA A 168 -3.11 -3.57 -23.28
N GLY A 169 -3.46 -3.77 -22.01
CA GLY A 169 -4.20 -4.94 -21.55
C GLY A 169 -3.39 -6.24 -21.63
N LEU A 170 -2.06 -6.13 -21.63
CA LEU A 170 -1.10 -7.23 -21.79
C LEU A 170 -0.51 -7.71 -20.46
N LEU A 171 -0.75 -6.99 -19.36
CA LEU A 171 -0.38 -7.43 -18.02
C LEU A 171 -1.22 -8.65 -17.65
N GLU A 172 -0.59 -9.71 -17.16
CA GLU A 172 -1.35 -10.86 -16.66
C GLU A 172 -2.29 -10.42 -15.55
N PRO A 173 -3.58 -10.84 -15.57
CA PRO A 173 -4.52 -10.52 -14.51
C PRO A 173 -3.97 -10.89 -13.15
N GLU A 174 -4.25 -10.08 -12.13
CA GLU A 174 -3.89 -10.43 -10.76
C GLU A 174 -4.78 -11.56 -10.26
N VAL A 175 -4.17 -12.69 -9.89
CA VAL A 175 -4.90 -13.89 -9.48
C VAL A 175 -4.18 -14.54 -8.30
N PHE A 176 -4.93 -14.81 -7.23
CA PHE A 176 -4.45 -15.64 -6.14
C PHE A 176 -4.73 -17.12 -6.44
N HIS A 177 -3.67 -17.92 -6.50
CA HIS A 177 -3.74 -19.34 -6.84
C HIS A 177 -3.54 -20.21 -5.60
N LEU A 178 -4.56 -21.00 -5.20
CA LEU A 178 -4.36 -22.01 -4.14
C LEU A 178 -3.44 -23.14 -4.59
N ASN A 179 -3.46 -23.46 -5.89
CA ASN A 179 -2.55 -24.41 -6.51
C ASN A 179 -2.09 -23.88 -7.88
N PRO A 180 -0.98 -23.13 -7.93
CA PRO A 180 -0.44 -22.57 -9.17
C PRO A 180 -0.16 -23.65 -10.23
N ALA A 181 0.32 -24.83 -9.84
CA ALA A 181 0.64 -25.92 -10.77
C ALA A 181 -0.56 -26.40 -11.61
N LYS A 182 -1.80 -26.14 -11.16
CA LYS A 182 -3.02 -26.45 -11.92
C LYS A 182 -3.63 -25.22 -12.59
N SER A 183 -3.59 -24.07 -11.92
CA SER A 183 -4.39 -22.90 -12.30
C SER A 183 -3.59 -21.77 -12.96
N ASP A 184 -2.27 -21.73 -12.77
CA ASP A 184 -1.36 -20.79 -13.45
C ASP A 184 -0.59 -21.53 -14.56
N THR A 185 -1.32 -21.96 -15.58
CA THR A 185 -0.76 -22.73 -16.71
C THR A 185 -1.19 -22.14 -18.04
N ASP A 186 -0.35 -22.30 -19.07
CA ASP A 186 -0.69 -21.86 -20.43
C ASP A 186 -1.96 -22.52 -20.95
N THR A 187 -2.23 -23.78 -20.57
CA THR A 187 -3.45 -24.49 -20.93
C THR A 187 -4.67 -23.79 -20.35
N PHE A 188 -4.65 -23.46 -19.05
CA PHE A 188 -5.74 -22.71 -18.43
C PHE A 188 -5.90 -21.32 -19.07
N LYS A 189 -4.80 -20.58 -19.27
CA LYS A 189 -4.79 -19.24 -19.87
C LYS A 189 -5.37 -19.25 -21.31
N LYS A 190 -5.04 -20.28 -22.11
CA LYS A 190 -5.56 -20.46 -23.48
C LYS A 190 -7.05 -20.81 -23.52
N LEU A 191 -7.58 -21.45 -22.49
CA LEU A 191 -9.00 -21.76 -22.39
C LEU A 191 -9.80 -20.57 -21.85
N ILE A 192 -9.35 -19.99 -20.73
CA ILE A 192 -10.10 -18.96 -20.01
C ILE A 192 -10.31 -17.70 -20.84
N ARG A 193 -9.36 -17.34 -21.72
CA ARG A 193 -9.48 -16.17 -22.61
C ARG A 193 -10.71 -16.18 -23.53
N PHE A 194 -11.30 -17.34 -23.79
CA PHE A 194 -12.51 -17.49 -24.61
C PHE A 194 -13.80 -17.44 -23.79
N VAL A 195 -13.72 -17.56 -22.46
CA VAL A 195 -14.88 -17.39 -21.57
C VAL A 195 -15.21 -15.90 -21.52
N PRO A 196 -16.47 -15.48 -21.74
CA PRO A 196 -16.83 -14.07 -21.65
C PRO A 196 -16.49 -13.47 -20.28
N SER A 197 -16.12 -12.19 -20.24
CA SER A 197 -15.75 -11.50 -18.99
C SER A 197 -16.83 -11.58 -17.91
N SER A 198 -18.11 -11.64 -18.28
CA SER A 198 -19.25 -11.83 -17.37
C SER A 198 -19.31 -13.20 -16.68
N LEU A 199 -18.54 -14.20 -17.15
CA LEU A 199 -18.50 -15.56 -16.58
C LEU A 199 -17.07 -16.01 -16.21
N SER A 200 -16.05 -15.26 -16.61
CA SER A 200 -14.63 -15.63 -16.47
C SER A 200 -14.21 -15.96 -15.04
N TRP A 201 -14.71 -15.23 -14.03
CA TRP A 201 -14.40 -15.52 -12.62
C TRP A 201 -14.82 -16.93 -12.21
N TYR A 202 -15.98 -17.41 -12.65
CA TYR A 202 -16.43 -18.78 -12.34
C TYR A 202 -15.49 -19.84 -12.94
N GLY A 203 -14.94 -19.58 -14.13
CA GLY A 203 -13.93 -20.46 -14.73
C GLY A 203 -12.65 -20.55 -13.90
N ALA A 204 -12.18 -19.42 -13.35
CA ALA A 204 -11.05 -19.41 -12.42
C ALA A 204 -11.39 -20.09 -11.08
N TYR A 205 -12.59 -19.83 -10.54
CA TYR A 205 -13.05 -20.41 -9.29
C TYR A 205 -13.09 -21.95 -9.33
N LEU A 206 -13.50 -22.54 -10.45
CA LEU A 206 -13.52 -24.01 -10.66
C LEU A 206 -12.14 -24.68 -10.54
N VAL A 207 -11.06 -23.93 -10.74
CA VAL A 207 -9.68 -24.40 -10.58
C VAL A 207 -9.00 -23.86 -9.33
N ASN A 208 -9.80 -23.37 -8.36
CA ASN A 208 -9.33 -22.78 -7.10
C ASN A 208 -8.38 -21.59 -7.28
N ALA A 209 -8.64 -20.78 -8.32
CA ALA A 209 -7.99 -19.50 -8.56
C ALA A 209 -8.98 -18.36 -8.31
N TYR A 210 -8.49 -17.30 -7.67
CA TYR A 210 -9.29 -16.15 -7.24
C TYR A 210 -8.74 -14.89 -7.89
N PRO A 211 -9.30 -14.46 -9.03
CA PRO A 211 -8.99 -13.18 -9.62
C PRO A 211 -9.22 -12.04 -8.64
N LEU A 212 -8.35 -11.04 -8.67
CA LEU A 212 -8.40 -9.88 -7.79
C LEU A 212 -8.86 -8.63 -8.55
N ASP A 213 -9.38 -7.66 -7.80
CA ASP A 213 -9.75 -6.34 -8.27
C ASP A 213 -8.50 -5.58 -8.74
N MET A 214 -8.61 -4.98 -9.93
CA MET A 214 -7.54 -4.19 -10.53
C MET A 214 -7.99 -2.75 -10.81
N SER A 215 -9.11 -2.31 -10.23
CA SER A 215 -9.69 -0.97 -10.47
C SER A 215 -8.77 0.18 -10.02
N GLN A 216 -7.83 -0.09 -9.13
CA GLN A 216 -6.88 0.90 -8.60
C GLN A 216 -5.61 1.04 -9.46
N TYR A 217 -5.30 0.08 -10.34
CA TYR A 217 -3.98 -0.03 -10.98
C TYR A 217 -3.63 1.15 -11.88
N PHE A 218 -4.64 1.79 -12.50
CA PHE A 218 -4.40 2.94 -13.37
C PHE A 218 -3.77 4.13 -12.63
N ARG A 219 -3.99 4.24 -11.31
CA ARG A 219 -3.46 5.33 -10.47
C ARG A 219 -1.98 5.17 -10.12
N LEU A 220 -1.34 4.05 -10.50
CA LEU A 220 0.11 3.94 -10.41
C LEU A 220 0.79 5.08 -11.19
N PHE A 221 0.27 5.40 -12.38
CA PHE A 221 0.94 6.33 -13.30
C PHE A 221 0.14 7.59 -13.56
N ASN A 222 0.87 8.65 -13.91
CA ASN A 222 0.30 9.96 -14.27
C ASN A 222 -0.64 10.54 -13.21
N SER A 223 -0.47 10.14 -11.96
CA SER A 223 -1.42 10.40 -10.89
C SER A 223 -0.77 11.06 -9.69
N THR A 224 -1.54 11.87 -8.98
CA THR A 224 -1.10 12.55 -7.77
C THR A 224 -2.32 12.88 -6.89
N ARG A 225 -2.09 13.06 -5.59
CA ARG A 225 -3.07 13.62 -4.65
C ARG A 225 -2.96 15.14 -4.62
N LEU A 226 -4.03 15.84 -4.97
CA LEU A 226 -4.10 17.29 -4.91
C LEU A 226 -4.67 17.73 -3.55
N PRO A 227 -3.97 18.61 -2.80
CA PRO A 227 -4.51 19.17 -1.57
C PRO A 227 -5.68 20.10 -1.89
N ARG A 228 -6.80 19.93 -1.16
CA ARG A 228 -8.01 20.74 -1.30
C ARG A 228 -8.64 20.99 0.08
N PRO A 229 -9.35 22.11 0.28
CA PRO A 229 -10.08 22.34 1.52
C PRO A 229 -11.08 21.22 1.82
N GLY A 230 -11.05 20.70 3.05
CA GLY A 230 -11.98 19.68 3.54
C GLY A 230 -11.75 18.25 3.01
N ARG A 231 -11.53 18.09 1.70
CA ARG A 231 -11.25 16.78 1.09
C ARG A 231 -10.37 16.89 -0.14
N ASP A 232 -9.21 16.23 -0.08
CA ASP A 232 -8.25 16.15 -1.18
C ASP A 232 -8.82 15.42 -2.40
N GLU A 233 -8.17 15.60 -3.55
CA GLU A 233 -8.60 15.07 -4.84
C GLU A 233 -7.53 14.14 -5.44
N LEU A 234 -7.93 12.99 -5.99
CA LEU A 234 -7.02 12.11 -6.73
C LEU A 234 -7.06 12.44 -8.22
N PHE A 235 -6.00 13.07 -8.73
CA PHE A 235 -5.86 13.50 -10.11
C PHE A 235 -5.12 12.46 -10.95
N THR A 236 -5.50 12.33 -12.22
CA THR A 236 -4.82 11.51 -13.24
C THR A 236 -4.89 12.20 -14.60
N ASP A 237 -3.77 12.31 -15.32
CA ASP A 237 -3.71 12.77 -16.72
C ASP A 237 -2.95 11.76 -17.60
N ASP A 238 -3.67 10.80 -18.17
CA ASP A 238 -3.09 9.67 -18.89
C ASP A 238 -2.41 10.03 -20.23
N LYS A 239 -2.58 11.28 -20.69
CA LYS A 239 -1.98 11.81 -21.92
C LYS A 239 -0.54 12.27 -21.74
N ALA A 240 -0.12 12.55 -20.49
CA ALA A 240 1.23 13.00 -20.21
C ALA A 240 2.27 11.89 -20.47
N ARG A 241 3.39 12.29 -21.10
CA ARG A 241 4.45 11.40 -21.59
C ARG A 241 5.78 11.55 -20.85
N HIS A 242 5.87 12.54 -19.96
CA HIS A 242 7.12 12.92 -19.29
C HIS A 242 7.29 12.29 -17.92
N LEU A 243 8.55 12.08 -17.55
CA LEU A 243 9.00 11.72 -16.22
C LEU A 243 9.29 12.98 -15.41
N LEU A 244 8.98 12.95 -14.12
CA LEU A 244 9.49 13.93 -13.15
C LEU A 244 10.72 13.35 -12.47
N VAL A 245 11.81 14.11 -12.41
CA VAL A 245 13.02 13.77 -11.67
C VAL A 245 13.33 14.83 -10.63
N LEU A 246 13.58 14.41 -9.39
CA LEU A 246 14.06 15.25 -8.29
C LEU A 246 15.52 14.91 -7.98
N ARG A 247 16.35 15.95 -7.90
CA ARG A 247 17.73 15.85 -7.42
C ARG A 247 18.16 17.14 -6.71
N LYS A 248 18.66 17.02 -5.48
CA LYS A 248 19.02 18.14 -4.59
C LYS A 248 17.90 19.19 -4.45
N GLY A 249 16.64 18.75 -4.47
CA GLY A 249 15.47 19.64 -4.40
C GLY A 249 15.13 20.41 -5.67
N HIS A 250 15.85 20.19 -6.78
CA HIS A 250 15.49 20.69 -8.09
C HIS A 250 14.57 19.72 -8.82
N PHE A 251 13.69 20.27 -9.67
CA PHE A 251 12.68 19.53 -10.43
C PHE A 251 13.06 19.55 -11.90
N TYR A 252 13.09 18.38 -12.54
CA TYR A 252 13.38 18.22 -13.96
C TYR A 252 12.29 17.39 -14.62
N VAL A 253 11.96 17.69 -15.87
CA VAL A 253 11.08 16.85 -16.68
C VAL A 253 11.67 16.59 -18.06
N PHE A 254 11.45 15.38 -18.57
CA PHE A 254 11.74 15.01 -19.95
C PHE A 254 10.83 13.85 -20.37
N ASP A 255 10.60 13.70 -21.67
CA ASP A 255 9.73 12.66 -22.23
C ASP A 255 10.36 11.26 -22.10
N VAL A 256 9.56 10.29 -21.66
CA VAL A 256 9.93 8.86 -21.63
C VAL A 256 9.05 8.01 -22.55
N LEU A 257 8.02 8.62 -23.11
CA LEU A 257 7.23 8.11 -24.22
C LEU A 257 7.30 9.13 -25.36
N ASP A 258 7.50 8.68 -26.60
CA ASP A 258 7.44 9.55 -27.79
C ASP A 258 5.99 9.86 -28.20
N GLU A 259 5.79 10.67 -29.24
CA GLU A 259 4.46 11.07 -29.74
C GLU A 259 3.64 9.89 -30.25
N ASP A 260 4.29 8.81 -30.69
CA ASP A 260 3.67 7.56 -31.13
C ASP A 260 3.35 6.62 -29.95
N GLY A 261 3.73 7.00 -28.73
CA GLY A 261 3.53 6.24 -27.50
C GLY A 261 4.50 5.07 -27.33
N ASN A 262 5.62 5.05 -28.05
CA ASN A 262 6.73 4.13 -27.81
C ASN A 262 7.65 4.66 -26.71
N ILE A 263 8.36 3.74 -26.04
CA ILE A 263 9.36 4.12 -25.05
C ILE A 263 10.51 4.81 -25.78
N VAL A 264 10.90 5.99 -25.29
CA VAL A 264 12.12 6.69 -25.73
C VAL A 264 13.33 5.77 -25.59
N ASN A 265 14.32 5.90 -26.47
CA ASN A 265 15.49 5.02 -26.47
C ASN A 265 16.15 5.01 -25.08
N ALA A 266 16.42 3.83 -24.53
CA ALA A 266 17.01 3.70 -23.20
C ALA A 266 18.34 4.44 -23.06
N SER A 267 19.13 4.53 -24.13
CA SER A 267 20.39 5.29 -24.16
C SER A 267 20.20 6.81 -24.16
N GLU A 268 19.06 7.31 -24.64
CA GLU A 268 18.67 8.73 -24.53
C GLU A 268 18.18 9.05 -23.12
N ILE A 269 17.35 8.18 -22.53
CA ILE A 269 16.96 8.28 -21.11
C ILE A 269 18.22 8.29 -20.23
N GLN A 270 19.19 7.41 -20.50
CA GLN A 270 20.47 7.39 -19.81
C GLN A 270 21.23 8.72 -19.97
N ALA A 271 21.23 9.32 -21.16
CA ALA A 271 21.87 10.61 -21.41
C ALA A 271 21.21 11.74 -20.59
N HIS A 272 19.88 11.77 -20.53
CA HIS A 272 19.11 12.76 -19.77
C HIS A 272 19.33 12.62 -18.26
N LEU A 273 19.32 11.38 -17.73
CA LEU A 273 19.61 11.14 -16.32
C LEU A 273 21.06 11.48 -15.97
N LYS A 274 22.02 11.18 -16.86
CA LYS A 274 23.43 11.60 -16.69
C LYS A 274 23.57 13.12 -16.67
N TYR A 275 22.83 13.82 -17.54
CA TYR A 275 22.79 15.27 -17.56
C TYR A 275 22.30 15.83 -16.22
N ILE A 276 21.20 15.30 -15.67
CA ILE A 276 20.67 15.70 -14.35
C ILE A 276 21.66 15.39 -13.22
N LEU A 277 22.30 14.22 -13.23
CA LEU A 277 23.34 13.85 -12.25
C LEU A 277 24.57 14.75 -12.33
N SER A 278 24.86 15.31 -13.50
CA SER A 278 25.97 16.25 -13.72
C SER A 278 25.66 17.70 -13.33
N ASP A 279 24.39 18.05 -13.01
CA ASP A 279 24.04 19.39 -12.56
C ASP A 279 24.72 19.69 -11.21
N ASN A 280 25.56 20.73 -11.20
CA ASN A 280 26.32 21.15 -10.03
C ASN A 280 25.67 22.30 -9.26
N SER A 281 24.44 22.67 -9.59
CA SER A 281 23.67 23.67 -8.84
C SER A 281 23.61 23.29 -7.36
N PRO A 282 23.83 24.24 -6.43
CA PRO A 282 23.58 23.99 -5.02
C PRO A 282 22.10 23.71 -4.79
N ALA A 283 21.75 23.11 -3.65
CA ALA A 283 20.36 22.95 -3.26
C ALA A 283 19.66 24.33 -3.22
N PRO A 284 18.39 24.44 -3.65
CA PRO A 284 17.63 25.69 -3.55
C PRO A 284 17.57 26.17 -2.10
N GLU A 285 17.59 27.49 -1.90
CA GLU A 285 17.38 28.09 -0.57
C GLU A 285 16.01 27.73 0.01
N PHE A 286 14.99 27.62 -0.85
CA PHE A 286 13.62 27.25 -0.49
C PHE A 286 13.16 26.02 -1.31
N PRO A 287 13.47 24.78 -0.87
CA PRO A 287 13.04 23.57 -1.57
C PRO A 287 11.51 23.41 -1.53
N LEU A 288 10.87 23.51 -2.70
CA LEU A 288 9.41 23.47 -2.82
C LEU A 288 8.78 22.15 -2.30
N ALA A 289 9.55 21.06 -2.37
CA ALA A 289 9.13 19.71 -1.96
C ALA A 289 8.62 19.63 -0.51
N TYR A 290 9.13 20.49 0.39
CA TYR A 290 8.67 20.53 1.78
C TYR A 290 7.16 20.75 1.92
N LEU A 291 6.54 21.49 0.99
CA LEU A 291 5.12 21.79 1.07
C LEU A 291 4.25 20.53 0.97
N GLY A 292 4.71 19.48 0.27
CA GLY A 292 3.99 18.19 0.20
C GLY A 292 3.93 17.44 1.54
N SER A 293 4.70 17.85 2.54
CA SER A 293 4.72 17.29 3.90
C SER A 293 3.89 18.06 4.93
N GLU A 294 3.25 19.15 4.53
CA GLU A 294 2.43 19.95 5.44
C GLU A 294 1.09 19.28 5.80
N ASN A 295 0.43 19.86 6.80
CA ASN A 295 -1.01 19.66 6.99
C ASN A 295 -1.75 19.97 5.68
N ARG A 296 -2.78 19.19 5.36
CA ARG A 296 -3.43 19.23 4.04
C ARG A 296 -4.14 20.55 3.75
N ASP A 297 -4.68 21.22 4.77
CA ASP A 297 -5.33 22.52 4.57
C ASP A 297 -4.30 23.64 4.37
N VAL A 298 -3.20 23.63 5.14
CA VAL A 298 -2.06 24.54 4.95
C VAL A 298 -1.48 24.37 3.55
N TRP A 299 -1.27 23.12 3.12
CA TRP A 299 -0.77 22.83 1.78
C TRP A 299 -1.77 23.25 0.70
N ALA A 300 -3.08 23.03 0.90
CA ALA A 300 -4.10 23.46 -0.05
C ALA A 300 -4.05 24.99 -0.30
N GLU A 301 -3.91 25.79 0.76
CA GLU A 301 -3.80 27.25 0.67
C GLU A 301 -2.51 27.67 -0.06
N LEU A 302 -1.35 27.11 0.34
CA LEU A 302 -0.07 27.43 -0.27
C LEU A 302 -0.01 27.01 -1.74
N ARG A 303 -0.63 25.89 -2.10
CA ARG A 303 -0.75 25.46 -3.50
C ARG A 303 -1.61 26.42 -4.33
N GLN A 304 -2.68 26.97 -3.77
CA GLN A 304 -3.48 28.00 -4.43
C GLN A 304 -2.68 29.30 -4.63
N LYS A 305 -1.82 29.67 -3.67
CA LYS A 305 -0.89 30.80 -3.83
C LYS A 305 0.15 30.54 -4.93
N LEU A 306 0.70 29.33 -5.03
CA LEU A 306 1.57 28.95 -6.16
C LEU A 306 0.89 29.15 -7.51
N VAL A 307 -0.36 28.69 -7.63
CA VAL A 307 -1.16 28.88 -8.87
C VAL A 307 -1.36 30.37 -9.16
N SER A 308 -1.73 31.16 -8.14
CA SER A 308 -1.96 32.61 -8.27
C SER A 308 -0.70 33.39 -8.68
N ASP A 309 0.47 32.92 -8.27
CA ASP A 309 1.78 33.47 -8.67
C ASP A 309 2.24 33.00 -10.08
N GLY A 310 1.39 32.26 -10.80
CA GLY A 310 1.64 31.83 -12.18
C GLY A 310 2.46 30.55 -12.30
N ASN A 311 2.44 29.68 -11.30
CA ASN A 311 3.13 28.37 -11.34
C ASN A 311 2.26 27.22 -11.86
N GLU A 312 1.06 27.50 -12.35
CA GLU A 312 0.08 26.47 -12.74
C GLU A 312 0.63 25.47 -13.77
N GLU A 313 1.33 25.95 -14.81
CA GLU A 313 1.90 25.08 -15.84
C GLU A 313 2.95 24.10 -15.26
N ASN A 314 3.83 24.61 -14.40
CA ASN A 314 4.88 23.77 -13.78
C ASN A 314 4.30 22.81 -12.75
N LEU A 315 3.28 23.22 -11.98
CA LEU A 315 2.52 22.31 -11.13
C LEU A 315 1.84 21.22 -11.95
N ARG A 316 1.21 21.55 -13.08
CA ARG A 316 0.58 20.56 -13.96
C ARG A 316 1.59 19.54 -14.49
N LYS A 317 2.82 19.97 -14.83
CA LYS A 317 3.91 19.06 -15.22
C LYS A 317 4.28 18.11 -14.07
N VAL A 318 4.39 18.61 -12.84
CA VAL A 318 4.64 17.78 -11.64
C VAL A 318 3.50 16.77 -11.42
N ASP A 319 2.26 17.23 -11.45
CA ASP A 319 1.08 16.42 -11.17
C ASP A 319 0.91 15.28 -12.19
N SER A 320 1.06 15.59 -13.48
CA SER A 320 0.74 14.70 -14.60
C SER A 320 1.87 13.75 -14.98
N ALA A 321 3.11 13.96 -14.51
CA ALA A 321 4.24 13.10 -14.84
C ALA A 321 3.96 11.62 -14.57
N VAL A 322 4.52 10.71 -15.37
CA VAL A 322 4.26 9.26 -15.27
C VAL A 322 4.49 8.72 -13.86
N PHE A 323 5.55 9.17 -13.19
CA PHE A 323 5.83 9.02 -11.77
C PHE A 323 6.95 10.01 -11.38
N CYS A 324 7.39 10.00 -10.12
CA CYS A 324 8.53 10.79 -9.65
C CYS A 324 9.75 9.90 -9.41
N LEU A 325 10.88 10.18 -10.08
CA LEU A 325 12.18 9.56 -9.82
C LEU A 325 13.02 10.47 -8.92
N CYS A 326 13.49 9.98 -7.78
CA CYS A 326 14.33 10.73 -6.86
C CYS A 326 15.77 10.19 -6.90
N LEU A 327 16.73 11.04 -7.23
CA LEU A 327 18.15 10.70 -7.27
C LEU A 327 18.85 11.31 -6.05
N ASP A 328 19.17 10.47 -5.07
CA ASP A 328 19.87 10.92 -3.86
C ASP A 328 21.40 10.86 -4.07
N ASP A 329 22.12 11.91 -3.69
CA ASP A 329 23.56 12.06 -3.97
C ASP A 329 24.48 11.46 -2.88
N PHE A 330 23.94 10.61 -2.02
CA PHE A 330 24.66 9.93 -0.95
C PHE A 330 24.39 8.43 -0.93
N PRO A 331 25.35 7.60 -0.50
CA PRO A 331 25.14 6.17 -0.29
C PRO A 331 24.37 5.90 1.00
N ILE A 332 23.75 4.73 1.09
CA ILE A 332 23.14 4.23 2.31
C ILE A 332 24.23 3.73 3.25
N LYS A 333 24.07 4.01 4.56
CA LYS A 333 25.09 3.73 5.59
C LYS A 333 24.84 2.38 6.25
N ASP A 334 23.58 2.16 6.61
CA ASP A 334 23.05 0.96 7.23
C ASP A 334 21.53 0.90 6.94
N LEU A 335 20.86 -0.15 7.41
CA LEU A 335 19.44 -0.35 7.17
C LEU A 335 18.53 0.63 7.95
N VAL A 336 19.03 1.27 9.02
CA VAL A 336 18.32 2.32 9.75
C VAL A 336 18.32 3.60 8.92
N HIS A 337 19.49 4.01 8.42
CA HIS A 337 19.62 5.11 7.48
C HIS A 337 18.81 4.88 6.20
N LEU A 338 18.80 3.65 5.66
CA LEU A 338 17.92 3.25 4.56
C LEU A 338 16.46 3.55 4.90
N SER A 339 15.98 3.05 6.04
CA SER A 339 14.57 3.17 6.41
C SER A 339 14.15 4.62 6.60
N HIS A 340 14.95 5.44 7.26
CA HIS A 340 14.71 6.89 7.36
C HIS A 340 14.69 7.56 5.97
N ASN A 341 15.68 7.26 5.12
CA ASN A 341 15.79 7.88 3.81
C ASN A 341 14.61 7.53 2.86
N MET A 342 14.16 6.28 2.91
CA MET A 342 13.08 5.81 2.04
C MET A 342 11.69 6.14 2.60
N LEU A 343 11.55 6.30 3.92
CA LEU A 343 10.27 6.68 4.54
C LEU A 343 9.99 8.19 4.43
N HIS A 344 11.00 9.04 4.68
CA HIS A 344 10.80 10.49 4.69
C HIS A 344 11.94 11.31 4.05
N GLY A 345 13.19 10.80 4.04
CA GLY A 345 14.33 11.58 3.55
C GLY A 345 14.57 12.86 4.36
N ASP A 346 15.16 13.87 3.74
CA ASP A 346 15.39 15.19 4.35
C ASP A 346 14.28 16.22 4.02
N GLY A 347 13.22 15.78 3.35
CA GLY A 347 12.08 16.60 2.91
C GLY A 347 12.31 17.39 1.62
N THR A 348 13.55 17.45 1.09
CA THR A 348 13.87 18.26 -0.09
C THR A 348 13.67 17.52 -1.40
N ASN A 349 13.84 16.19 -1.41
CA ASN A 349 14.03 15.41 -2.63
C ASN A 349 12.92 14.36 -2.86
N ARG A 350 11.69 14.63 -2.41
CA ARG A 350 10.51 13.77 -2.59
C ARG A 350 9.29 14.63 -2.96
N TRP A 351 8.46 14.16 -3.89
CA TRP A 351 7.13 14.74 -4.09
C TRP A 351 6.09 13.81 -3.46
N PHE A 352 5.83 14.02 -2.16
CA PHE A 352 5.04 13.08 -1.33
C PHE A 352 3.61 12.83 -1.83
N ASP A 353 3.04 13.79 -2.56
CA ASP A 353 1.71 13.68 -3.16
C ASP A 353 1.66 12.79 -4.40
N LYS A 354 2.80 12.43 -4.99
CA LYS A 354 2.81 11.58 -6.20
C LYS A 354 2.31 10.19 -5.85
N SER A 355 1.61 9.54 -6.79
CA SER A 355 1.18 8.14 -6.65
C SER A 355 2.29 7.26 -6.06
N PHE A 356 3.50 7.39 -6.61
CA PHE A 356 4.73 6.92 -5.99
C PHE A 356 5.96 7.72 -6.42
N ASN A 357 6.99 7.62 -5.58
CA ASN A 357 8.36 8.07 -5.80
C ASN A 357 9.25 6.82 -5.91
N LEU A 358 9.91 6.63 -7.05
CA LEU A 358 11.00 5.67 -7.21
C LEU A 358 12.30 6.36 -6.78
N ILE A 359 12.95 5.89 -5.72
CA ILE A 359 14.15 6.50 -5.14
C ILE A 359 15.35 5.65 -5.50
N ILE A 360 16.44 6.27 -5.98
CA ILE A 360 17.73 5.63 -6.26
C ILE A 360 18.85 6.43 -5.58
N ALA A 361 19.45 5.84 -4.56
CA ALA A 361 20.61 6.40 -3.86
C ALA A 361 21.90 6.29 -4.68
N LYS A 362 22.96 6.96 -4.23
CA LYS A 362 24.25 7.00 -4.96
C LYS A 362 24.93 5.64 -5.10
N ASP A 363 24.70 4.73 -4.17
CA ASP A 363 25.16 3.34 -4.21
C ASP A 363 24.22 2.40 -4.98
N GLY A 364 23.22 2.96 -5.66
CA GLY A 364 22.18 2.24 -6.38
C GLY A 364 21.10 1.65 -5.50
N THR A 365 21.11 1.84 -4.18
CA THR A 365 20.01 1.36 -3.32
C THR A 365 18.69 1.97 -3.77
N ALA A 366 17.69 1.14 -4.00
CA ALA A 366 16.44 1.54 -4.63
C ALA A 366 15.23 1.26 -3.74
N ALA A 367 14.21 2.13 -3.80
CA ALA A 367 12.95 1.91 -3.10
C ALA A 367 11.75 2.58 -3.81
N VAL A 368 10.55 2.14 -3.47
CA VAL A 368 9.30 2.83 -3.78
C VAL A 368 8.72 3.40 -2.48
N HIS A 369 8.57 4.72 -2.44
CA HIS A 369 7.77 5.44 -1.44
C HIS A 369 6.45 5.85 -2.10
N PHE A 370 5.29 5.55 -1.50
CA PHE A 370 4.02 5.76 -2.19
C PHE A 370 2.94 6.45 -1.34
N GLU A 371 2.09 7.22 -2.00
CA GLU A 371 0.93 7.86 -1.38
C GLU A 371 -0.15 6.81 -1.11
N HIS A 372 -0.71 6.78 0.11
CA HIS A 372 -1.57 5.67 0.54
C HIS A 372 -3.05 5.85 0.15
N ALA A 373 -3.56 7.07 -0.04
CA ALA A 373 -4.99 7.28 -0.22
C ALA A 373 -5.54 6.66 -1.51
N TRP A 374 -4.74 6.58 -2.59
CA TRP A 374 -5.22 6.10 -3.88
C TRP A 374 -5.46 4.58 -3.98
N GLY A 375 -4.91 3.77 -3.08
CA GLY A 375 -5.06 2.31 -3.16
C GLY A 375 -4.48 1.53 -1.99
N ASP A 376 -4.62 0.20 -2.03
CA ASP A 376 -4.29 -0.70 -0.91
C ASP A 376 -2.90 -1.36 -0.99
N GLY A 377 -2.02 -0.86 -1.87
CA GLY A 377 -0.66 -1.38 -2.03
C GLY A 377 -0.51 -2.65 -2.88
N VAL A 378 -1.59 -3.39 -3.19
CA VAL A 378 -1.52 -4.58 -4.08
C VAL A 378 -0.99 -4.21 -5.47
N ALA A 379 -1.49 -3.12 -6.06
CA ALA A 379 -1.00 -2.60 -7.33
C ALA A 379 0.49 -2.20 -7.25
N VAL A 380 0.90 -1.61 -6.13
CA VAL A 380 2.31 -1.22 -5.89
C VAL A 380 3.20 -2.46 -5.79
N LEU A 381 2.79 -3.49 -5.05
CA LEU A 381 3.54 -4.73 -4.92
C LEU A 381 3.67 -5.47 -6.26
N ARG A 382 2.60 -5.47 -7.09
CA ARG A 382 2.68 -6.02 -8.45
C ARG A 382 3.67 -5.26 -9.31
N PHE A 383 3.56 -3.92 -9.34
CA PHE A 383 4.51 -3.05 -10.04
C PHE A 383 5.95 -3.33 -9.58
N PHE A 384 6.16 -3.37 -8.28
CA PHE A 384 7.45 -3.60 -7.65
C PHE A 384 8.08 -4.94 -8.08
N ASN A 385 7.32 -6.03 -8.02
CA ASN A 385 7.82 -7.36 -8.40
C ASN A 385 8.20 -7.43 -9.88
N GLU A 386 7.36 -6.89 -10.76
CA GLU A 386 7.58 -6.93 -12.20
C GLU A 386 8.74 -6.03 -12.63
N VAL A 387 8.85 -4.83 -12.04
CA VAL A 387 9.98 -3.91 -12.30
C VAL A 387 11.29 -4.52 -11.82
N PHE A 388 11.33 -5.12 -10.63
CA PHE A 388 12.54 -5.80 -10.14
C PHE A 388 12.94 -6.95 -11.07
N LYS A 389 11.98 -7.78 -11.47
CA LYS A 389 12.24 -8.91 -12.37
C LYS A 389 12.76 -8.44 -13.73
N ASP A 390 12.08 -7.49 -14.38
CA ASP A 390 12.48 -7.01 -15.71
C ASP A 390 13.82 -6.27 -15.68
N SER A 391 14.04 -5.39 -14.71
CA SER A 391 15.27 -4.60 -14.64
C SER A 391 16.52 -5.44 -14.34
N THR A 392 16.38 -6.58 -13.65
CA THR A 392 17.50 -7.48 -13.31
C THR A 392 17.71 -8.61 -14.33
N GLN A 393 16.64 -9.10 -14.96
CA GLN A 393 16.72 -10.20 -15.94
C GLN A 393 16.88 -9.71 -17.38
N ALA A 394 16.26 -8.58 -17.73
CA ALA A 394 16.27 -7.99 -19.07
C ALA A 394 16.59 -6.47 -19.02
N PRO A 395 17.74 -6.08 -18.43
CA PRO A 395 18.13 -4.67 -18.30
C PRO A 395 18.16 -3.98 -19.66
N ALA A 396 17.69 -2.74 -19.71
CA ALA A 396 17.64 -1.94 -20.92
C ALA A 396 19.02 -1.40 -21.34
N VAL A 397 19.90 -1.16 -20.36
CA VAL A 397 21.29 -0.76 -20.54
C VAL A 397 22.20 -1.57 -19.62
N THR A 398 23.46 -1.70 -20.04
CA THR A 398 24.54 -2.29 -19.24
C THR A 398 25.40 -1.19 -18.61
N PRO A 399 26.24 -1.51 -17.61
CA PRO A 399 27.20 -0.55 -17.05
C PRO A 399 28.21 0.01 -18.08
N GLN A 400 28.44 -0.73 -19.17
CA GLN A 400 29.33 -0.31 -20.27
C GLN A 400 28.61 0.48 -21.36
N SER A 401 27.28 0.59 -21.30
CA SER A 401 26.48 1.32 -22.29
C SER A 401 26.87 2.80 -22.28
N GLN A 402 27.24 3.29 -23.46
CA GLN A 402 27.54 4.71 -23.65
C GLN A 402 26.25 5.46 -23.98
N PRO A 403 25.92 6.53 -23.24
CA PRO A 403 24.79 7.38 -23.59
C PRO A 403 24.93 7.92 -25.01
N VAL A 404 23.83 7.94 -25.76
CA VAL A 404 23.82 8.55 -27.10
C VAL A 404 24.08 10.06 -26.98
N ARG A 405 24.67 10.65 -28.02
CA ARG A 405 24.76 12.12 -28.15
C ARG A 405 23.36 12.70 -28.42
N ALA A 406 22.57 12.85 -27.38
CA ALA A 406 21.32 13.60 -27.39
C ALA A 406 21.53 15.00 -26.79
N ASP A 407 20.88 16.02 -27.35
CA ASP A 407 20.90 17.36 -26.79
C ASP A 407 19.99 17.45 -25.55
N SER A 408 20.51 16.93 -24.44
CA SER A 408 19.79 16.89 -23.15
C SER A 408 19.50 18.29 -22.61
N SER A 409 20.26 19.31 -23.03
CA SER A 409 20.02 20.69 -22.60
C SER A 409 18.72 21.28 -23.16
N VAL A 410 18.24 20.73 -24.28
CA VAL A 410 16.96 21.08 -24.90
C VAL A 410 15.84 20.13 -24.45
N ALA A 411 16.13 18.83 -24.36
CA ALA A 411 15.13 17.81 -24.01
C ALA A 411 14.74 17.79 -22.52
N VAL A 412 15.68 18.15 -21.62
CA VAL A 412 15.43 18.17 -20.17
C VAL A 412 15.09 19.59 -19.73
N GLN A 413 13.85 19.79 -19.30
CA GLN A 413 13.42 21.06 -18.72
C GLN A 413 13.63 21.06 -17.20
N LYS A 414 14.49 21.95 -16.71
CA LYS A 414 14.54 22.30 -15.27
C LYS A 414 13.38 23.23 -14.94
N LEU A 415 12.48 22.81 -14.07
CA LEU A 415 11.32 23.60 -13.67
C LEU A 415 11.74 24.71 -12.70
N SER A 416 11.21 25.91 -12.91
CA SER A 416 11.44 27.08 -12.06
C SER A 416 10.12 27.55 -11.46
N PHE A 417 10.11 27.79 -10.15
CA PHE A 417 8.91 28.22 -9.44
C PHE A 417 9.09 29.67 -8.96
N LYS A 418 8.09 30.50 -9.24
CA LYS A 418 7.99 31.86 -8.70
C LYS A 418 7.50 31.76 -7.27
N LEU A 419 8.35 32.19 -6.33
CA LEU A 419 8.07 32.14 -4.90
C LEU A 419 8.03 33.57 -4.35
N ASN A 420 6.83 34.06 -4.03
CA ASN A 420 6.67 35.27 -3.23
C ASN A 420 7.09 35.02 -1.76
N ASP A 421 7.13 36.07 -0.95
CA ASP A 421 7.63 35.96 0.43
C ASP A 421 6.74 35.09 1.33
N ALA A 422 5.42 35.03 1.05
CA ALA A 422 4.52 34.14 1.77
C ALA A 422 4.81 32.65 1.47
N LEU A 423 5.15 32.33 0.22
CA LEU A 423 5.55 30.96 -0.17
C LEU A 423 6.90 30.58 0.43
N LYS A 424 7.88 31.48 0.44
CA LYS A 424 9.17 31.26 1.10
C LYS A 424 8.98 30.98 2.59
N ALA A 425 8.19 31.80 3.28
CA ALA A 425 7.86 31.60 4.69
C ALA A 425 7.11 30.27 4.91
N GLY A 426 6.17 29.91 4.03
CA GLY A 426 5.48 28.62 4.06
C GLY A 426 6.43 27.43 3.91
N ILE A 427 7.42 27.52 3.02
CA ILE A 427 8.46 26.49 2.85
C ILE A 427 9.33 26.38 4.12
N SER A 428 9.73 27.50 4.71
CA SER A 428 10.50 27.50 5.96
C SER A 428 9.72 26.88 7.12
N ALA A 429 8.43 27.22 7.28
CA ALA A 429 7.57 26.62 8.31
C ALA A 429 7.37 25.11 8.08
N ALA A 430 7.13 24.71 6.82
CA ALA A 430 7.02 23.30 6.45
C ALA A 430 8.29 22.50 6.78
N LYS A 431 9.46 23.09 6.51
CA LYS A 431 10.76 22.51 6.89
C LYS A 431 10.90 22.36 8.40
N GLU A 432 10.64 23.42 9.17
CA GLU A 432 10.74 23.37 10.64
C GLU A 432 9.84 22.28 11.23
N LYS A 433 8.61 22.18 10.74
CA LYS A 433 7.66 21.13 11.16
C LYS A 433 8.11 19.74 10.73
N PHE A 434 8.60 19.58 9.51
CA PHE A 434 9.13 18.31 9.01
C PHE A 434 10.32 17.84 9.85
N ASP A 435 11.30 18.71 10.09
CA ASP A 435 12.50 18.43 10.87
C ASP A 435 12.12 18.10 12.33
N ALA A 436 11.22 18.87 12.94
CA ALA A 436 10.74 18.62 14.29
C ALA A 436 10.04 17.26 14.40
N THR A 437 9.18 16.91 13.42
CA THR A 437 8.42 15.65 13.45
C THR A 437 9.33 14.45 13.20
N THR A 438 10.16 14.48 12.15
CA THR A 438 11.04 13.36 11.79
C THR A 438 12.12 13.09 12.83
N LYS A 439 12.57 14.13 13.57
CA LYS A 439 13.50 13.96 14.69
C LYS A 439 12.94 13.13 15.86
N THR A 440 11.61 13.05 15.98
CA THR A 440 10.96 12.22 17.01
C THR A 440 10.88 10.74 16.63
N LEU A 441 11.07 10.41 15.36
CA LEU A 441 10.96 9.05 14.87
C LEU A 441 12.27 8.28 15.14
N THR A 442 12.13 7.10 15.74
CA THR A 442 13.21 6.11 15.84
C THR A 442 12.82 4.89 15.02
N ILE A 443 13.73 4.40 14.18
CA ILE A 443 13.58 3.13 13.45
C ILE A 443 14.75 2.23 13.82
N ASP A 444 14.45 0.96 14.08
CA ASP A 444 15.46 -0.07 14.27
C ASP A 444 14.93 -1.41 13.73
N LEU A 445 15.80 -2.42 13.60
CA LEU A 445 15.48 -3.65 12.90
C LEU A 445 16.25 -4.86 13.39
N ILE A 446 15.68 -6.03 13.18
CA ILE A 446 16.31 -7.33 13.45
C ILE A 446 16.18 -8.27 12.25
N ARG A 447 17.14 -9.17 12.15
CA ARG A 447 17.06 -10.35 11.27
C ARG A 447 17.29 -11.59 12.11
N PHE A 448 16.21 -12.25 12.49
CA PHE A 448 16.25 -13.48 13.27
C PHE A 448 16.65 -14.66 12.37
N GLN A 449 17.90 -15.12 12.49
CA GLN A 449 18.52 -16.08 11.56
C GLN A 449 18.30 -17.55 11.94
N ARG A 450 17.75 -17.85 13.12
CA ARG A 450 17.62 -19.24 13.63
C ARG A 450 16.65 -20.08 12.79
N GLY A 451 15.67 -19.45 12.14
CA GLY A 451 14.79 -20.09 11.18
C GLY A 451 13.63 -19.19 10.74
N GLY A 452 12.79 -19.73 9.87
CA GLY A 452 11.63 -19.02 9.33
C GLY A 452 10.51 -19.97 8.87
N LYS A 453 9.94 -19.69 7.70
CA LYS A 453 8.77 -20.37 7.14
C LYS A 453 8.95 -21.88 7.04
N GLU A 454 10.11 -22.39 6.60
CA GLU A 454 10.32 -23.83 6.43
C GLU A 454 10.25 -24.58 7.76
N PHE A 455 10.93 -24.06 8.78
CA PHE A 455 10.92 -24.63 10.11
C PHE A 455 9.51 -24.63 10.71
N LEU A 456 8.83 -23.49 10.70
CA LEU A 456 7.51 -23.34 11.31
C LEU A 456 6.44 -24.19 10.62
N LYS A 457 6.50 -24.32 9.28
CA LYS A 457 5.59 -25.20 8.53
C LYS A 457 5.78 -26.68 8.85
N LYS A 458 7.01 -27.15 9.09
CA LYS A 458 7.27 -28.54 9.54
C LYS A 458 6.58 -28.84 10.87
N GLN A 459 6.41 -27.81 11.70
CA GLN A 459 5.75 -27.87 13.01
C GLN A 459 4.23 -27.61 12.93
N LYS A 460 3.68 -27.48 11.72
CA LYS A 460 2.26 -27.19 11.45
C LYS A 460 1.78 -25.87 12.06
N LEU A 461 2.68 -24.90 12.24
CA LEU A 461 2.36 -23.56 12.70
C LEU A 461 2.32 -22.59 11.51
N SER A 462 1.37 -21.65 11.55
CA SER A 462 1.33 -20.53 10.62
C SER A 462 2.51 -19.60 10.92
N PRO A 463 3.43 -19.37 9.98
CA PRO A 463 4.57 -18.49 10.19
C PRO A 463 4.16 -17.05 10.52
N ASP A 464 3.07 -16.60 9.91
CA ASP A 464 2.48 -15.29 10.16
C ASP A 464 1.93 -15.16 11.58
N SER A 465 1.17 -16.17 12.03
CA SER A 465 0.67 -16.21 13.42
C SER A 465 1.80 -16.24 14.45
N VAL A 466 2.92 -16.88 14.14
CA VAL A 466 4.09 -16.94 15.03
C VAL A 466 4.75 -15.58 15.16
N ALA A 467 4.90 -14.83 14.06
CA ALA A 467 5.40 -13.45 14.11
C ALA A 467 4.47 -12.56 14.94
N GLN A 468 3.16 -12.66 14.71
CA GLN A 468 2.16 -11.90 15.46
C GLN A 468 2.18 -12.23 16.96
N LEU A 469 2.27 -13.52 17.33
CA LEU A 469 2.41 -13.94 18.72
C LEU A 469 3.71 -13.40 19.34
N ALA A 470 4.82 -13.40 18.61
CA ALA A 470 6.08 -12.82 19.09
C ALA A 470 5.94 -11.33 19.42
N PHE A 471 5.16 -10.56 18.64
CA PHE A 471 4.88 -9.15 18.94
C PHE A 471 4.03 -8.99 20.20
N GLN A 472 3.01 -9.83 20.39
CA GLN A 472 2.18 -9.83 21.61
C GLN A 472 3.02 -10.17 22.85
N MET A 473 3.87 -11.19 22.76
CA MET A 473 4.80 -11.60 23.81
C MET A 473 5.82 -10.51 24.14
N ALA A 474 6.41 -9.90 23.11
CA ALA A 474 7.38 -8.83 23.27
C ALA A 474 6.76 -7.61 23.96
N PHE A 475 5.52 -7.25 23.59
CA PHE A 475 4.85 -6.10 24.17
C PHE A 475 4.47 -6.37 25.63
N LEU A 476 4.00 -7.58 25.94
CA LEU A 476 3.74 -8.00 27.31
C LEU A 476 5.03 -7.98 28.15
N ARG A 477 6.16 -8.41 27.59
CA ARG A 477 7.45 -8.40 28.27
C ARG A 477 7.95 -6.99 28.56
N GLN A 478 7.81 -6.07 27.60
CA GLN A 478 8.31 -4.70 27.75
C GLN A 478 7.38 -3.82 28.61
N TYR A 479 6.06 -3.91 28.41
CA TYR A 479 5.09 -2.98 29.00
C TYR A 479 4.08 -3.63 29.94
N GLY A 480 4.09 -4.96 30.09
CA GLY A 480 3.21 -5.65 31.05
C GLY A 480 1.73 -5.65 30.68
N GLN A 481 1.37 -5.33 29.42
CA GLN A 481 -0.01 -5.12 28.98
C GLN A 481 -0.34 -5.88 27.68
N THR A 482 -1.63 -6.00 27.38
CA THR A 482 -2.16 -6.40 26.06
C THR A 482 -2.87 -5.20 25.45
N VAL A 483 -2.61 -4.90 24.18
CA VAL A 483 -3.06 -3.66 23.53
C VAL A 483 -3.71 -3.90 22.18
N ALA A 484 -4.45 -2.90 21.71
CA ALA A 484 -5.06 -2.92 20.39
C ALA A 484 -4.00 -3.16 19.31
N THR A 485 -4.21 -4.22 18.55
CA THR A 485 -3.31 -4.68 17.49
C THR A 485 -4.06 -4.73 16.18
N TYR A 486 -3.43 -4.20 15.12
CA TYR A 486 -3.94 -4.18 13.75
C TYR A 486 -3.01 -4.97 12.84
N GLU A 487 -3.59 -5.81 12.00
CA GLU A 487 -2.91 -6.40 10.85
C GLU A 487 -3.79 -6.24 9.60
N SER A 488 -3.19 -5.80 8.49
CA SER A 488 -3.90 -5.59 7.23
C SER A 488 -4.15 -6.90 6.48
N CYS A 489 -5.37 -7.10 5.99
CA CYS A 489 -5.73 -8.22 5.11
C CYS A 489 -6.42 -7.71 3.85
N SER A 490 -6.03 -8.19 2.67
CA SER A 490 -6.66 -7.79 1.42
C SER A 490 -8.03 -8.45 1.23
N THR A 491 -9.00 -7.67 0.77
CA THR A 491 -10.31 -8.17 0.28
C THR A 491 -10.44 -8.02 -1.24
N ALA A 492 -9.32 -7.85 -1.95
CA ALA A 492 -9.31 -7.63 -3.39
C ALA A 492 -9.89 -8.80 -4.21
N ALA A 493 -10.14 -9.97 -3.62
CA ALA A 493 -10.87 -11.06 -4.29
C ALA A 493 -12.33 -10.70 -4.64
N PHE A 494 -12.82 -9.56 -4.15
CA PHE A 494 -14.15 -9.04 -4.42
C PHE A 494 -14.10 -7.74 -5.24
N LYS A 495 -15.19 -7.45 -5.97
CA LYS A 495 -15.38 -6.23 -6.76
C LYS A 495 -15.21 -4.99 -5.90
N HIS A 496 -14.26 -4.12 -6.27
CA HIS A 496 -13.84 -2.95 -5.49
C HIS A 496 -13.53 -3.29 -4.02
N GLY A 497 -12.98 -4.49 -3.79
CA GLY A 497 -12.42 -4.87 -2.51
C GLY A 497 -11.32 -3.91 -2.07
N ARG A 498 -11.19 -3.72 -0.76
CA ARG A 498 -10.16 -2.88 -0.13
C ARG A 498 -9.33 -3.74 0.81
N THR A 499 -9.23 -3.34 2.07
CA THR A 499 -8.65 -4.10 3.16
C THR A 499 -9.70 -4.40 4.23
N GLU A 500 -9.47 -5.45 5.01
CA GLU A 500 -10.11 -5.74 6.29
C GLU A 500 -9.02 -5.87 7.36
N THR A 501 -9.39 -5.71 8.63
CA THR A 501 -8.50 -5.83 9.78
C THR A 501 -8.54 -7.25 10.36
N ILE A 502 -7.38 -7.88 10.46
CA ILE A 502 -7.16 -8.99 11.36
C ILE A 502 -6.82 -8.40 12.74
N ARG A 503 -7.34 -9.01 13.81
CA ARG A 503 -7.08 -8.64 15.21
C ARG A 503 -6.24 -9.74 15.90
N PRO A 504 -4.90 -9.67 15.84
CA PRO A 504 -4.02 -10.74 16.36
C PRO A 504 -3.98 -10.81 17.90
N ALA A 505 -4.29 -9.70 18.58
CA ALA A 505 -4.53 -9.69 20.02
C ALA A 505 -5.83 -10.45 20.32
N SER A 506 -5.70 -11.65 20.86
CA SER A 506 -6.79 -12.59 21.13
C SER A 506 -6.62 -13.18 22.53
N ILE A 507 -7.66 -13.84 23.04
CA ILE A 507 -7.56 -14.58 24.30
C ILE A 507 -6.43 -15.62 24.24
N PHE A 508 -6.22 -16.24 23.08
CA PHE A 508 -5.18 -17.26 22.90
C PHE A 508 -3.78 -16.65 22.95
N THR A 509 -3.54 -15.56 22.23
CA THR A 509 -2.23 -14.89 22.23
C THR A 509 -1.93 -14.25 23.58
N LYS A 510 -2.94 -13.70 24.28
CA LYS A 510 -2.79 -13.24 25.68
C LYS A 510 -2.39 -14.37 26.62
N ARG A 511 -3.14 -15.48 26.64
CA ARG A 511 -2.84 -16.64 27.46
C ARG A 511 -1.46 -17.24 27.18
N CYS A 512 -1.13 -17.40 25.91
CA CYS A 512 0.18 -17.92 25.50
C CYS A 512 1.30 -16.96 25.92
N SER A 513 1.12 -15.65 25.73
CA SER A 513 2.11 -14.66 26.15
C SER A 513 2.32 -14.67 27.67
N GLU A 514 1.26 -14.74 28.47
CA GLU A 514 1.34 -14.85 29.93
C GLU A 514 2.09 -16.11 30.36
N ALA A 515 1.83 -17.26 29.72
CA ALA A 515 2.52 -18.52 29.99
C ALA A 515 4.04 -18.43 29.74
N PHE A 516 4.46 -17.79 28.64
CA PHE A 516 5.88 -17.61 28.31
C PHE A 516 6.57 -16.54 29.18
N VAL A 517 5.89 -15.42 29.44
CA VAL A 517 6.52 -14.22 30.02
C VAL A 517 6.42 -14.18 31.54
N ARG A 518 5.29 -14.61 32.12
CA ARG A 518 5.03 -14.50 33.56
C ARG A 518 5.15 -15.83 34.30
N GLU A 519 4.87 -16.93 33.62
CA GLU A 519 4.76 -18.26 34.25
C GLU A 519 5.57 -19.38 33.57
N PRO A 520 6.80 -19.13 33.05
CA PRO A 520 7.51 -20.10 32.22
C PRO A 520 7.82 -21.42 32.95
N SER A 521 7.94 -21.41 34.27
CA SER A 521 8.19 -22.60 35.09
C SER A 521 6.94 -23.44 35.40
N LYS A 522 5.74 -22.90 35.14
CA LYS A 522 4.46 -23.60 35.41
C LYS A 522 3.99 -24.47 34.25
N HIS A 523 4.63 -24.35 33.09
CA HIS A 523 4.20 -25.02 31.86
C HIS A 523 5.32 -25.87 31.28
N SER A 524 4.97 -27.09 30.89
CA SER A 524 5.84 -27.95 30.10
C SER A 524 5.97 -27.43 28.65
N ALA A 525 7.06 -27.78 27.97
CA ALA A 525 7.24 -27.43 26.56
C ALA A 525 6.07 -27.90 25.68
N LYS A 526 5.46 -29.06 26.00
CA LYS A 526 4.30 -29.59 25.28
C LYS A 526 3.04 -28.73 25.47
N GLU A 527 2.81 -28.21 26.67
CA GLU A 527 1.69 -27.29 26.91
C GLU A 527 1.88 -25.98 26.16
N LEU A 528 3.10 -25.44 26.13
CA LEU A 528 3.42 -24.25 25.35
C LEU A 528 3.25 -24.46 23.84
N GLN A 529 3.68 -25.61 23.32
CA GLN A 529 3.43 -26.01 21.93
C GLN A 529 1.93 -26.06 21.60
N GLN A 530 1.12 -26.61 22.51
CA GLN A 530 -0.33 -26.65 22.34
C GLN A 530 -0.95 -25.24 22.32
N MET A 531 -0.51 -24.35 23.22
CA MET A 531 -0.97 -22.94 23.21
C MET A 531 -0.57 -22.21 21.93
N MET A 532 0.64 -22.43 21.41
CA MET A 532 1.09 -21.88 20.13
C MET A 532 0.23 -22.41 18.96
N ALA A 533 -0.12 -23.70 18.97
CA ALA A 533 -0.99 -24.29 17.96
C ALA A 533 -2.41 -23.69 17.98
N GLU A 534 -2.95 -23.38 19.16
CA GLU A 534 -4.23 -22.69 19.29
C GLU A 534 -4.17 -21.24 18.76
N CYS A 535 -3.08 -20.51 19.06
CA CYS A 535 -2.84 -19.19 18.49
C CYS A 535 -2.82 -19.26 16.95
N SER A 536 -2.05 -20.21 16.40
CA SER A 536 -1.97 -20.45 14.95
C SER A 536 -3.32 -20.79 14.33
N LYS A 537 -4.12 -21.63 15.00
CA LYS A 537 -5.44 -22.03 14.52
C LYS A 537 -6.40 -20.84 14.50
N TYR A 538 -6.47 -20.07 15.58
CA TYR A 538 -7.39 -18.93 15.68
C TYR A 538 -6.99 -17.79 14.77
N HIS A 539 -5.70 -17.46 14.69
CA HIS A 539 -5.19 -16.48 13.74
C HIS A 539 -5.51 -16.88 12.31
N GLY A 540 -5.25 -18.14 11.94
CA GLY A 540 -5.60 -18.66 10.62
C GLY A 540 -7.10 -18.65 10.31
N GLN A 541 -7.96 -18.74 11.32
CA GLN A 541 -9.40 -18.50 11.17
C GLN A 541 -9.70 -17.03 10.89
N LEU A 542 -9.14 -16.10 11.68
CA LEU A 542 -9.33 -14.66 11.49
C LEU A 542 -8.82 -14.19 10.12
N THR A 543 -7.67 -14.68 9.66
CA THR A 543 -7.13 -14.36 8.33
C THR A 543 -8.09 -14.78 7.23
N LYS A 544 -8.67 -16.00 7.32
CA LYS A 544 -9.66 -16.48 6.34
C LYS A 544 -10.95 -15.66 6.39
N GLU A 545 -11.43 -15.34 7.58
CA GLU A 545 -12.62 -14.52 7.75
C GLU A 545 -12.39 -13.11 7.17
N ALA A 546 -11.28 -12.45 7.52
CA ALA A 546 -10.94 -11.12 7.02
C ALA A 546 -10.83 -11.09 5.48
N ALA A 547 -10.11 -12.06 4.88
CA ALA A 547 -9.99 -12.17 3.43
C ALA A 547 -11.34 -12.38 2.72
N MET A 548 -12.32 -12.96 3.41
CA MET A 548 -13.70 -13.16 2.93
C MET A 548 -14.64 -11.98 3.26
N GLY A 549 -14.11 -10.85 3.74
CA GLY A 549 -14.90 -9.68 4.14
C GLY A 549 -15.75 -9.93 5.38
N GLN A 550 -15.34 -10.86 6.25
CA GLN A 550 -16.06 -11.26 7.47
C GLN A 550 -15.43 -10.69 8.76
N GLY A 551 -14.45 -9.79 8.64
CA GLY A 551 -14.03 -8.99 9.79
C GLY A 551 -15.15 -8.05 10.27
N PHE A 552 -14.92 -7.39 11.41
CA PHE A 552 -15.92 -6.49 12.00
C PHE A 552 -15.58 -5.01 11.78
N ASP A 553 -14.30 -4.67 11.64
CA ASP A 553 -13.83 -3.28 11.65
C ASP A 553 -14.43 -2.46 10.50
N ARG A 554 -14.38 -2.98 9.26
CA ARG A 554 -14.97 -2.27 8.10
C ARG A 554 -16.48 -2.15 8.18
N HIS A 555 -17.17 -3.17 8.68
CA HIS A 555 -18.61 -3.12 8.84
C HIS A 555 -19.02 -2.06 9.88
N LEU A 556 -18.42 -2.06 11.07
CA LEU A 556 -18.70 -1.06 12.10
C LEU A 556 -18.35 0.37 11.63
N PHE A 557 -17.25 0.53 10.89
CA PHE A 557 -16.86 1.80 10.29
C PHE A 557 -17.90 2.28 9.26
N ALA A 558 -18.37 1.41 8.36
CA ALA A 558 -19.37 1.77 7.37
C ALA A 558 -20.70 2.20 8.00
N LEU A 559 -21.13 1.53 9.08
CA LEU A 559 -22.32 1.93 9.85
C LEU A 559 -22.15 3.29 10.52
N ARG A 560 -20.97 3.57 11.10
CA ARG A 560 -20.62 4.87 11.68
C ARG A 560 -20.64 5.98 10.63
N TYR A 561 -20.02 5.72 9.48
CA TYR A 561 -19.99 6.63 8.34
C TYR A 561 -21.40 6.93 7.83
N LEU A 562 -22.24 5.90 7.70
CA LEU A 562 -23.63 6.04 7.27
C LEU A 562 -24.46 6.87 8.26
N ALA A 563 -24.28 6.68 9.56
CA ALA A 563 -24.93 7.50 10.58
C ALA A 563 -24.55 8.98 10.43
N ALA A 564 -23.26 9.28 10.28
CA ALA A 564 -22.76 10.63 10.08
C ALA A 564 -23.31 11.26 8.77
N ALA A 565 -23.31 10.51 7.67
CA ALA A 565 -23.82 10.97 6.38
C ALA A 565 -25.33 11.30 6.41
N LYS A 566 -26.07 10.73 7.37
CA LYS A 566 -27.50 10.98 7.58
C LYS A 566 -27.79 12.03 8.66
N GLY A 567 -26.77 12.63 9.26
CA GLY A 567 -26.94 13.56 10.38
C GLY A 567 -27.50 12.89 11.63
N ILE A 568 -27.35 11.57 11.77
CA ILE A 568 -27.76 10.84 12.98
C ILE A 568 -26.71 11.10 14.06
N VAL A 569 -27.18 11.39 15.28
CA VAL A 569 -26.30 11.53 16.45
C VAL A 569 -25.48 10.26 16.61
N LEU A 570 -24.17 10.41 16.84
CA LEU A 570 -23.25 9.28 16.91
C LEU A 570 -23.72 8.24 17.95
N PRO A 571 -24.03 6.99 17.53
CA PRO A 571 -24.53 5.96 18.45
C PRO A 571 -23.57 5.68 19.63
N GLU A 572 -24.13 5.32 20.79
CA GLU A 572 -23.37 5.12 22.04
C GLU A 572 -22.22 4.11 21.93
N LEU A 573 -22.39 3.07 21.09
CA LEU A 573 -21.32 2.09 20.79
C LEU A 573 -20.01 2.79 20.35
N TYR A 574 -20.11 3.87 19.59
CA TYR A 574 -18.94 4.59 19.07
C TYR A 574 -18.41 5.66 20.04
N LEU A 575 -19.19 5.98 21.08
CA LEU A 575 -18.78 6.86 22.19
C LEU A 575 -18.16 6.07 23.35
N ASP A 576 -18.30 4.74 23.34
CA ASP A 576 -17.67 3.85 24.31
C ASP A 576 -16.13 4.00 24.25
N PRO A 577 -15.45 4.28 25.39
CA PRO A 577 -14.00 4.28 25.46
C PRO A 577 -13.36 2.99 24.91
N ALA A 578 -14.04 1.84 25.02
CA ALA A 578 -13.56 0.59 24.44
C ALA A 578 -13.49 0.61 22.90
N TYR A 579 -14.45 1.28 22.23
CA TYR A 579 -14.38 1.49 20.78
C TYR A 579 -13.24 2.44 20.41
N GLY A 580 -13.04 3.52 21.18
CA GLY A 580 -11.87 4.38 21.03
C GLY A 580 -10.55 3.61 21.16
N GLN A 581 -10.43 2.78 22.20
CA GLN A 581 -9.23 2.00 22.50
C GLN A 581 -8.89 0.98 21.41
N ILE A 582 -9.85 0.21 20.91
CA ILE A 582 -9.58 -0.81 19.88
C ILE A 582 -9.20 -0.19 18.52
N ASN A 583 -9.61 1.05 18.25
CA ASN A 583 -9.22 1.79 17.05
C ASN A 583 -7.94 2.62 17.24
N HIS A 584 -7.42 2.72 18.46
CA HIS A 584 -6.12 3.31 18.78
C HIS A 584 -5.03 2.24 18.74
N ASN A 585 -4.59 1.90 17.52
CA ASN A 585 -3.74 0.74 17.26
C ASN A 585 -2.28 0.97 17.67
N ILE A 586 -1.95 0.64 18.93
CA ILE A 586 -0.58 0.72 19.46
C ILE A 586 0.35 -0.23 18.69
N LEU A 587 -0.10 -1.43 18.35
CA LEU A 587 0.66 -2.37 17.50
C LEU A 587 0.05 -2.38 16.11
N SER A 588 0.55 -1.54 15.21
CA SER A 588 0.15 -1.56 13.79
C SER A 588 1.16 -2.39 13.01
N THR A 589 0.68 -3.46 12.37
CA THR A 589 1.53 -4.45 11.70
C THR A 589 1.13 -4.61 10.23
N SER A 590 2.13 -4.83 9.37
CA SER A 590 1.90 -5.19 7.97
C SER A 590 3.00 -6.13 7.49
N THR A 591 2.60 -7.18 6.78
CA THR A 591 3.52 -8.14 6.17
C THR A 591 3.70 -7.87 4.68
N LEU A 592 4.93 -8.07 4.19
CA LEU A 592 5.26 -7.95 2.77
C LEU A 592 6.13 -9.14 2.37
N ASN A 593 5.52 -10.13 1.72
CA ASN A 593 6.23 -11.32 1.26
C ASN A 593 6.48 -11.22 -0.25
N SER A 594 7.71 -10.87 -0.63
CA SER A 594 8.16 -10.90 -2.03
C SER A 594 9.66 -11.15 -2.11
N PRO A 595 10.15 -11.90 -3.13
CA PRO A 595 11.58 -12.05 -3.38
C PRO A 595 12.24 -10.74 -3.86
N ALA A 596 11.47 -9.76 -4.33
CA ALA A 596 11.97 -8.47 -4.75
C ALA A 596 12.22 -7.52 -3.57
N VAL A 597 11.50 -7.72 -2.46
CA VAL A 597 11.54 -6.82 -1.30
C VAL A 597 12.72 -7.19 -0.40
N ASN A 598 13.55 -6.20 -0.09
CA ASN A 598 14.59 -6.31 0.93
C ASN A 598 14.01 -6.05 2.32
N ILE A 599 13.38 -4.88 2.46
CA ILE A 599 12.75 -4.40 3.69
C ILE A 599 11.64 -3.42 3.33
N GLY A 600 10.59 -3.34 4.14
CA GLY A 600 9.56 -2.31 4.06
C GLY A 600 9.38 -1.65 5.41
N GLY A 601 8.67 -0.52 5.45
CA GLY A 601 8.43 0.18 6.70
C GLY A 601 7.39 1.29 6.57
N PHE A 602 6.85 1.66 7.73
CA PHE A 602 5.90 2.74 7.92
C PHE A 602 6.06 3.26 9.37
N ALA A 603 5.66 4.49 9.64
CA ALA A 603 5.71 5.04 11.00
C ALA A 603 4.53 4.53 11.85
N PRO A 604 4.55 4.72 13.18
CA PRO A 604 3.38 4.43 14.01
C PRO A 604 2.15 5.24 13.58
N VAL A 605 0.97 4.63 13.68
CA VAL A 605 -0.31 5.28 13.36
C VAL A 605 -0.91 6.05 14.54
N VAL A 606 -0.30 5.94 15.72
CA VAL A 606 -0.63 6.69 16.95
C VAL A 606 0.65 7.14 17.66
N PRO A 607 0.64 8.25 18.43
CA PRO A 607 1.84 8.83 19.03
C PRO A 607 2.61 7.92 20.00
N ASP A 608 1.94 6.97 20.64
CA ASP A 608 2.50 5.97 21.56
C ASP A 608 2.46 4.56 20.95
N GLY A 609 2.49 4.46 19.62
CA GLY A 609 2.45 3.19 18.90
C GLY A 609 3.79 2.73 18.36
N PHE A 610 3.75 1.56 17.75
CA PHE A 610 4.78 0.99 16.87
C PHE A 610 4.22 0.80 15.46
N GLY A 611 5.03 1.13 14.45
CA GLY A 611 4.83 0.65 13.08
C GLY A 611 5.73 -0.55 12.84
N ILE A 612 5.15 -1.72 12.57
CA ILE A 612 5.86 -3.00 12.49
C ILE A 612 5.74 -3.56 11.06
N GLY A 613 6.75 -3.30 10.24
CA GLY A 613 6.93 -3.98 8.96
C GLY A 613 7.67 -5.30 9.18
N TYR A 614 7.09 -6.44 8.77
CA TYR A 614 7.75 -7.74 8.95
C TYR A 614 7.63 -8.65 7.73
N ALA A 615 8.56 -9.58 7.62
CA ALA A 615 8.56 -10.62 6.59
C ALA A 615 9.08 -11.94 7.15
N VAL A 616 8.41 -13.03 6.82
CA VAL A 616 8.82 -14.39 7.22
C VAL A 616 9.37 -15.11 6.01
N HIS A 617 10.69 -15.01 5.85
CA HIS A 617 11.42 -15.70 4.79
C HIS A 617 11.56 -17.19 5.12
N ASP A 618 12.13 -17.96 4.20
CA ASP A 618 12.19 -19.41 4.34
C ASP A 618 13.05 -19.85 5.54
N ASN A 619 14.18 -19.16 5.74
CA ASN A 619 15.16 -19.49 6.77
C ASN A 619 15.39 -18.39 7.83
N TRP A 620 14.70 -17.25 7.74
CA TRP A 620 14.87 -16.14 8.70
C TRP A 620 13.61 -15.28 8.79
N ILE A 621 13.48 -14.48 9.85
CA ILE A 621 12.39 -13.53 10.06
C ILE A 621 12.98 -12.11 10.16
N GLY A 622 12.44 -11.18 9.38
CA GLY A 622 12.84 -9.77 9.39
C GLY A 622 11.77 -8.88 10.02
N CYS A 623 12.18 -7.94 10.87
CA CYS A 623 11.31 -6.90 11.41
C CYS A 623 11.97 -5.52 11.27
N ASN A 624 11.22 -4.56 10.75
CA ASN A 624 11.55 -3.14 10.71
C ASN A 624 10.54 -2.40 11.58
N ILE A 625 10.98 -1.84 12.71
CA ILE A 625 10.10 -1.29 13.73
C ILE A 625 10.38 0.18 13.92
N SER A 626 9.33 0.98 13.79
CA SER A 626 9.33 2.40 14.05
C SER A 626 8.61 2.74 15.35
N SER A 627 9.06 3.79 16.03
CA SER A 627 8.44 4.34 17.25
C SER A 627 8.64 5.84 17.34
N TYR A 628 7.73 6.51 18.03
CA TYR A 628 7.89 7.88 18.52
C TYR A 628 8.38 7.87 19.98
N PRO A 629 8.72 9.02 20.60
CA PRO A 629 9.36 9.06 21.92
C PRO A 629 8.55 8.43 23.07
N GLY A 630 7.23 8.22 22.89
CA GLY A 630 6.39 7.49 23.83
C GLY A 630 6.67 5.98 23.90
N ARG A 631 7.50 5.45 23.01
CA ARG A 631 7.87 4.03 22.93
C ARG A 631 9.35 3.86 22.59
N ASN A 632 9.90 2.68 22.89
CA ASN A 632 11.29 2.33 22.60
C ASN A 632 11.36 1.14 21.63
N ALA A 633 11.57 1.42 20.33
CA ALA A 633 11.67 0.39 19.28
C ALA A 633 12.83 -0.58 19.50
N ARG A 634 13.97 -0.09 19.99
CA ARG A 634 15.17 -0.92 20.18
C ARG A 634 14.96 -1.98 21.26
N GLU A 635 14.43 -1.58 22.41
CA GLU A 635 14.08 -2.52 23.49
C GLU A 635 12.94 -3.46 23.07
N PHE A 636 11.96 -2.96 22.31
CA PHE A 636 10.89 -3.79 21.78
C PHE A 636 11.45 -4.89 20.86
N LEU A 637 12.39 -4.56 19.97
CA LEU A 637 13.05 -5.52 19.10
C LEU A 637 13.85 -6.58 19.87
N GLN A 638 14.56 -6.18 20.94
CA GLN A 638 15.22 -7.14 21.83
C GLN A 638 14.22 -8.11 22.46
N CYS A 639 13.04 -7.60 22.85
CA CYS A 639 11.96 -8.43 23.37
C CYS A 639 11.35 -9.35 22.30
N VAL A 640 11.26 -8.90 21.04
CA VAL A 640 10.80 -9.70 19.89
C VAL A 640 11.80 -10.81 19.59
N GLU A 641 13.10 -10.51 19.52
CA GLU A 641 14.15 -11.50 19.30
C GLU A 641 14.14 -12.56 20.41
N LYS A 642 14.05 -12.14 21.68
CA LYS A 642 13.90 -13.05 22.81
C LYS A 642 12.62 -13.88 22.74
N ALA A 643 11.48 -13.28 22.35
CA ALA A 643 10.23 -14.03 22.17
C ALA A 643 10.36 -15.10 21.08
N LEU A 644 10.99 -14.79 19.95
CA LEU A 644 11.26 -15.75 18.89
C LEU A 644 12.20 -16.87 19.36
N GLU A 645 13.29 -16.54 20.07
CA GLU A 645 14.18 -17.54 20.67
C GLU A 645 13.43 -18.49 21.61
N ASP A 646 12.60 -17.95 22.52
CA ASP A 646 11.82 -18.74 23.48
C ASP A 646 10.83 -19.67 22.77
N MET A 647 10.14 -19.16 21.74
CA MET A 647 9.20 -19.95 20.96
C MET A 647 9.90 -21.08 20.20
N PHE A 648 11.07 -20.81 19.60
CA PHE A 648 11.86 -21.83 18.91
C PHE A 648 12.42 -22.88 19.88
N ASP A 649 12.88 -22.47 21.06
CA ASP A 649 13.28 -23.40 22.12
C ASP A 649 12.11 -24.30 22.55
N ALA A 650 10.92 -23.73 22.79
CA ALA A 650 9.74 -24.50 23.15
C ALA A 650 9.33 -25.49 22.05
N ILE A 651 9.38 -25.09 20.78
CA ILE A 651 9.12 -25.96 19.62
C ILE A 651 10.11 -27.13 19.56
N GLU A 652 11.38 -26.89 19.88
CA GLU A 652 12.43 -27.91 19.91
C GLU A 652 12.41 -28.77 21.18
N GLY A 653 11.48 -28.52 22.11
CA GLY A 653 11.36 -29.25 23.38
C GLY A 653 12.40 -28.86 24.42
N LYS A 654 13.09 -27.73 24.23
CA LYS A 654 14.06 -27.19 25.20
C LYS A 654 13.33 -26.43 26.31
N PRO A 655 13.86 -26.44 27.55
CA PRO A 655 13.35 -25.57 28.61
C PRO A 655 13.59 -24.10 28.24
N ILE A 656 12.62 -23.24 28.53
CA ILE A 656 12.75 -21.80 28.29
C ILE A 656 13.73 -21.22 29.29
N LYS A 657 14.71 -20.46 28.78
CA LYS A 657 15.70 -19.77 29.60
C LYS A 657 15.02 -18.59 30.31
N ILE A 658 14.91 -18.69 31.64
CA ILE A 658 14.39 -17.65 32.54
C ILE A 658 15.23 -16.39 32.42
#